data_AF-A0A022XE19-F1
#
_entry.id   AF-A0A022XE19-F1
#
_cell.length_a   1.000
_cell.length_b   1.000
_cell.length_c   1.000
_cell.angle_alpha   90.00
_cell.angle_beta   90.00
_cell.angle_gamma   90.00
#
_symmetry.space_group_name_H-M   'P 1'
#
loop_
_entity.id
_entity.type
_entity.pdbx_description
1 polymer ?
#
loop_
_entity_poly.entity_id
_entity_poly.type
_entity_poly.pdbx_seq_one_letter_code
_entity_poly.pdbx_strand_id
1 'polypeptide(L)'
;MSSLAAPYRIGVDVGGTNTDSVILDVRGMNEANRGVIAQHKTPTTSPNVTDGIETAVLNVLEQSKVPRDQIACLTIGTTHFINAIVEHDARRLSKVAIIRLSKSFTREVPPFSDFPPVLKSIMNGYYTYVDGGLTIDGAAESPINEAQVVKECAKIKELGLDAVVISGVFSPIDKHFFQEDKVRKIIQRELPGVDIVCSSEVSQIGFLERENASILNASILKFARRTIRGFKTAMKRLSLNCPLYLTQNDGTLIDAPSAARLPIRTFSSGPTNSMRGAAYLGLSEPDDTGNDRTATIVVDIGGTTTDVGVLLPSGFPRQASAYVEVAGVKINFGMPHVESIGLGGGSIVRHKEVNTTIGPDSVGHYLSTKGTVFGGDTLTATDIAVAAGAKIGNPDLVKDLDKELVSAAQARVKSMLETVIDQMKTSPAPLPVLLVGGGSVLAPAELDGVSKVIFPPFHSVANAVGAAMSKVGGTVDSIESTAEKTVAEVVDEAKARAIEKAVASGAIRETVYLAEVDSMPLQYVANQVRVIARAVGELSPEGTPSLDNIQNGGDDDEGDDTIYSEVPKQNLDAEEFSANTVDVATYRPKVVKNPQTGIDEWIVSETDVAWLADGCYVLGCAGGGSPFSEHIRIRDQIRQGHTIRIIDPYSVKKDAVIYWGGHMGSPAVSVERQANNETEQSIHALMEYLKHDSFDAVMGVEIGGGNGILPLSIGSSKHYDRPVVDADWMGRAYPTFWQTTICVYQPGELVPCCILSGSGSTIIMNKCASDELVDRALRASCAEMGSSVGLAARPTTGDKMLRFGVLNTMSLAWRIGRCIARANASNTISTVAEQMIDEVGGPESGKILFRGKIVAVERRLFKGHSYGEITIQQVLKKEVESSVADELPGEARRSSIPVATGGVLKIPFKNENIYAKHISNEGVEKYVATVPDLICVLDTQSGKALGVPEFRYGVMVTVLGIACSPRWSDTERALEIGGPGAFGYKDIKYVPLGKYVEPQSVVTEYAKR
;
A
#
# COMPACT_ATOMS: atom_id res chain seq x y z
N MET A 1 -10.20 -24.38 -38.26
CA MET A 1 -10.93 -23.39 -37.45
C MET A 1 -12.23 -24.05 -37.00
N SER A 2 -12.27 -24.53 -35.75
CA SER A 2 -13.49 -25.05 -35.14
C SER A 2 -14.46 -23.88 -34.92
N SER A 3 -15.72 -24.02 -35.34
CA SER A 3 -16.75 -23.00 -35.13
C SER A 3 -16.99 -22.83 -33.63
N LEU A 4 -16.69 -21.66 -33.07
CA LEU A 4 -17.16 -21.30 -31.72
C LEU A 4 -18.69 -21.42 -31.70
N ALA A 5 -19.23 -22.37 -30.93
CA ALA A 5 -20.66 -22.69 -30.90
C ALA A 5 -21.55 -21.50 -30.45
N ALA A 6 -20.98 -20.53 -29.73
CA ALA A 6 -21.61 -19.28 -29.33
C ALA A 6 -20.57 -18.14 -29.41
N PRO A 7 -20.63 -17.24 -30.41
CA PRO A 7 -19.62 -16.19 -30.60
C PRO A 7 -19.95 -14.88 -29.87
N TYR A 8 -21.15 -14.75 -29.28
CA TYR A 8 -21.59 -13.49 -28.68
C TYR A 8 -21.37 -13.45 -27.17
N ARG A 9 -20.88 -12.33 -26.65
CA ARG A 9 -20.71 -12.08 -25.22
C ARG A 9 -21.51 -10.85 -24.81
N ILE A 10 -22.13 -10.90 -23.64
CA ILE A 10 -22.76 -9.74 -23.01
C ILE A 10 -21.82 -9.23 -21.92
N GLY A 11 -21.46 -7.95 -21.99
CA GLY A 11 -20.72 -7.26 -20.93
C GLY A 11 -21.60 -6.22 -20.28
N VAL A 12 -21.63 -6.19 -18.95
CA VAL A 12 -22.36 -5.20 -18.17
C VAL A 12 -21.40 -4.58 -17.15
N ASP A 13 -21.41 -3.27 -17.01
CA ASP A 13 -20.70 -2.56 -15.95
C ASP A 13 -21.69 -1.74 -15.13
N VAL A 14 -21.75 -2.06 -13.83
CA VAL A 14 -22.65 -1.44 -12.87
C VAL A 14 -21.87 -0.47 -11.99
N GLY A 15 -21.93 0.81 -12.36
CA GLY A 15 -21.36 1.92 -11.60
C GLY A 15 -22.36 2.57 -10.65
N GLY A 16 -21.89 3.58 -9.91
CA GLY A 16 -22.75 4.36 -8.99
C GLY A 16 -23.79 5.24 -9.69
N THR A 17 -23.50 5.69 -10.92
CA THR A 17 -24.38 6.61 -11.67
C THR A 17 -25.16 5.91 -12.79
N ASN A 18 -24.47 5.10 -13.60
CA ASN A 18 -25.04 4.43 -14.77
C ASN A 18 -24.70 2.94 -14.77
N THR A 19 -25.60 2.17 -15.39
CA THR A 19 -25.41 0.77 -15.77
C THR A 19 -25.25 0.70 -17.29
N ASP A 20 -24.12 0.16 -17.71
CA ASP A 20 -23.70 0.13 -19.12
C ASP A 20 -23.71 -1.33 -19.60
N SER A 21 -24.24 -1.58 -20.78
CA SER A 21 -24.39 -2.93 -21.34
C SER A 21 -24.02 -2.96 -22.82
N VAL A 22 -23.36 -4.02 -23.25
CA VAL A 22 -23.00 -4.27 -24.65
C VAL A 22 -23.18 -5.73 -25.04
N ILE A 23 -23.51 -5.97 -26.31
CA ILE A 23 -23.38 -7.27 -26.98
C ILE A 23 -22.23 -7.20 -27.97
N LEU A 24 -21.31 -8.15 -27.88
CA LEU A 24 -20.10 -8.19 -28.67
C LEU A 24 -19.96 -9.53 -29.40
N ASP A 25 -19.67 -9.49 -30.70
CA ASP A 25 -19.26 -10.64 -31.52
C ASP A 25 -17.74 -10.76 -31.51
N VAL A 26 -17.21 -11.80 -30.89
CA VAL A 26 -15.76 -11.97 -30.72
C VAL A 26 -15.01 -12.19 -32.04
N ARG A 27 -15.73 -12.48 -33.13
CA ARG A 27 -15.15 -12.65 -34.47
C ARG A 27 -14.92 -11.32 -35.17
N GLY A 28 -15.69 -10.29 -34.79
CA GLY A 28 -15.70 -8.97 -35.44
C GLY A 28 -14.63 -8.01 -34.93
N MET A 29 -13.62 -8.48 -34.17
CA MET A 29 -12.62 -7.59 -33.55
C MET A 29 -11.87 -6.70 -34.56
N ASN A 30 -11.65 -7.20 -35.78
CA ASN A 30 -10.95 -6.46 -36.84
C ASN A 30 -11.86 -5.56 -37.67
N GLU A 31 -13.17 -5.54 -37.40
CA GLU A 31 -14.13 -4.67 -38.06
C GLU A 31 -14.09 -3.24 -37.49
N ALA A 32 -14.63 -2.27 -38.22
CA ALA A 32 -14.66 -0.86 -37.79
C ALA A 32 -15.45 -0.66 -36.48
N ASN A 33 -16.47 -1.49 -36.23
CA ASN A 33 -17.24 -1.50 -34.99
C ASN A 33 -16.60 -2.36 -33.89
N ARG A 34 -15.45 -3.01 -34.15
CA ARG A 34 -14.73 -3.89 -33.22
C ARG A 34 -15.61 -5.01 -32.66
N GLY A 35 -16.60 -5.47 -33.42
CA GLY A 35 -17.54 -6.52 -33.02
C GLY A 35 -18.67 -6.05 -32.08
N VAL A 36 -18.76 -4.76 -31.73
CA VAL A 36 -19.89 -4.23 -30.94
C VAL A 36 -21.14 -4.22 -31.81
N ILE A 37 -22.16 -5.00 -31.40
CA ILE A 37 -23.43 -5.16 -32.12
C ILE A 37 -24.50 -4.20 -31.59
N ALA A 38 -24.59 -4.07 -30.27
CA ALA A 38 -25.52 -3.18 -29.59
C ALA A 38 -24.92 -2.68 -28.27
N GLN A 39 -25.34 -1.49 -27.85
CA GLN A 39 -24.95 -0.87 -26.59
C GLN A 39 -26.14 -0.17 -25.95
N HIS A 40 -26.19 -0.13 -24.62
CA HIS A 40 -27.20 0.61 -23.88
C HIS A 40 -26.60 1.18 -22.58
N LYS A 41 -27.05 2.38 -22.21
CA LYS A 41 -26.66 3.09 -20.99
C LYS A 41 -27.94 3.57 -20.31
N THR A 42 -28.14 3.16 -19.07
CA THR A 42 -29.31 3.51 -18.26
C THR A 42 -28.87 3.97 -16.88
N PRO A 43 -29.59 4.88 -16.19
CA PRO A 43 -29.29 5.21 -14.80
C PRO A 43 -29.29 3.96 -13.92
N THR A 44 -28.35 3.90 -12.96
CA THR A 44 -28.32 2.78 -12.01
C THR A 44 -29.54 2.84 -11.09
N THR A 45 -30.30 1.75 -11.02
CA THR A 45 -31.47 1.63 -10.15
C THR A 45 -31.05 1.26 -8.72
N SER A 46 -31.17 2.22 -7.79
CA SER A 46 -30.92 2.00 -6.36
C SER A 46 -32.26 1.96 -5.60
N PRO A 47 -32.47 1.03 -4.65
CA PRO A 47 -31.55 -0.01 -4.18
C PRO A 47 -31.54 -1.29 -5.04
N ASN A 48 -32.45 -1.43 -6.03
CA ASN A 48 -32.60 -2.66 -6.81
C ASN A 48 -31.77 -2.66 -8.10
N VAL A 49 -30.49 -3.02 -7.96
CA VAL A 49 -29.52 -3.13 -9.06
C VAL A 49 -29.94 -4.17 -10.11
N THR A 50 -30.66 -5.20 -9.67
CA THR A 50 -31.13 -6.29 -10.52
C THR A 50 -32.01 -5.78 -11.65
N ASP A 51 -32.89 -4.82 -11.36
CA ASP A 51 -33.81 -4.23 -12.36
C ASP A 51 -33.05 -3.41 -13.41
N GLY A 52 -31.99 -2.72 -13.00
CA GLY A 52 -31.11 -1.95 -13.88
C GLY A 52 -30.34 -2.84 -14.85
N ILE A 53 -29.82 -3.97 -14.36
CA ILE A 53 -29.18 -4.99 -15.21
C ILE A 53 -30.21 -5.61 -16.15
N GLU A 54 -31.40 -5.96 -15.66
CA GLU A 54 -32.47 -6.54 -16.47
C GLU A 54 -32.85 -5.59 -17.62
N THR A 55 -33.06 -4.32 -17.31
CA THR A 55 -33.34 -3.27 -18.30
C THR A 55 -32.20 -3.12 -19.30
N ALA A 56 -30.96 -3.02 -18.83
CA ALA A 56 -29.81 -2.79 -19.71
C ALA A 56 -29.54 -3.98 -20.66
N VAL A 57 -29.68 -5.21 -20.16
CA VAL A 57 -29.47 -6.42 -20.97
C VAL A 57 -30.64 -6.66 -21.93
N LEU A 58 -31.89 -6.42 -21.52
CA LEU A 58 -33.05 -6.55 -22.40
C LEU A 58 -32.93 -5.61 -23.62
N ASN A 59 -32.55 -4.35 -23.38
CA ASN A 59 -32.40 -3.37 -24.45
C ASN A 59 -31.36 -3.77 -25.50
N VAL A 60 -30.18 -4.28 -25.08
CA VAL A 60 -29.16 -4.72 -26.04
C VAL A 60 -29.60 -5.99 -26.79
N LEU A 61 -30.31 -6.91 -26.14
CA LEU A 61 -30.87 -8.11 -26.79
C LEU A 61 -31.89 -7.73 -27.88
N GLU A 62 -32.81 -6.81 -27.57
CA GLU A 62 -33.82 -6.34 -28.52
C GLU A 62 -33.20 -5.58 -29.71
N GLN A 63 -32.21 -4.72 -29.45
CA GLN A 63 -31.51 -3.96 -30.49
C GLN A 63 -30.66 -4.85 -31.39
N SER A 64 -29.94 -5.82 -30.81
CA SER A 64 -29.02 -6.71 -31.55
C SER A 64 -29.75 -7.80 -32.34
N LYS A 65 -30.93 -8.21 -31.89
CA LYS A 65 -31.69 -9.37 -32.42
C LYS A 65 -30.89 -10.68 -32.43
N VAL A 66 -29.88 -10.78 -31.56
CA VAL A 66 -29.06 -11.99 -31.43
C VAL A 66 -29.87 -13.08 -30.72
N PRO A 67 -29.89 -14.32 -31.25
CA PRO A 67 -30.52 -15.45 -30.57
C PRO A 67 -29.90 -15.73 -29.19
N ARG A 68 -30.73 -15.94 -28.18
CA ARG A 68 -30.28 -16.13 -26.77
C ARG A 68 -29.41 -17.38 -26.57
N ASP A 69 -29.57 -18.38 -27.42
CA ASP A 69 -28.79 -19.63 -27.45
C ASP A 69 -27.38 -19.46 -28.03
N GLN A 70 -27.09 -18.33 -28.71
CA GLN A 70 -25.77 -18.00 -29.23
C GLN A 70 -24.95 -17.10 -28.30
N ILE A 71 -25.49 -16.76 -27.12
CA ILE A 71 -24.78 -16.01 -26.08
C ILE A 71 -23.88 -16.98 -25.30
N ALA A 72 -22.56 -16.78 -25.39
CA ALA A 72 -21.56 -17.61 -24.73
C ALA A 72 -21.52 -17.39 -23.21
N CYS A 73 -21.62 -16.14 -22.77
CA CYS A 73 -21.60 -15.77 -21.36
C CYS A 73 -22.16 -14.37 -21.11
N LEU A 74 -22.54 -14.12 -19.86
CA LEU A 74 -22.78 -12.78 -19.32
C LEU A 74 -21.65 -12.45 -18.34
N THR A 75 -20.99 -11.31 -18.53
CA THR A 75 -19.97 -10.80 -17.61
C THR A 75 -20.43 -9.51 -16.96
N ILE A 76 -20.27 -9.39 -15.65
CA ILE A 76 -20.66 -8.21 -14.87
C ILE A 76 -19.44 -7.63 -14.13
N GLY A 77 -19.13 -6.36 -14.40
CA GLY A 77 -18.34 -5.50 -13.51
C GLY A 77 -19.26 -4.80 -12.53
N THR A 78 -18.87 -4.70 -11.25
CA THR A 78 -19.71 -4.05 -10.24
C THR A 78 -18.90 -3.39 -9.13
N THR A 79 -19.27 -2.16 -8.80
CA THR A 79 -18.70 -1.39 -7.67
C THR A 79 -19.49 -1.59 -6.36
N HIS A 80 -20.56 -2.39 -6.37
CA HIS A 80 -21.45 -2.52 -5.22
C HIS A 80 -20.79 -3.09 -3.97
N PHE A 81 -19.81 -4.01 -4.12
CA PHE A 81 -19.14 -4.61 -2.97
C PHE A 81 -18.21 -3.62 -2.27
N ILE A 82 -17.38 -2.88 -3.03
CA ILE A 82 -16.49 -1.89 -2.43
C ILE A 82 -17.28 -0.75 -1.76
N ASN A 83 -18.40 -0.32 -2.36
CA ASN A 83 -19.23 0.75 -1.81
C ASN A 83 -19.83 0.39 -0.45
N ALA A 84 -20.17 -0.88 -0.19
CA ALA A 84 -20.65 -1.30 1.14
C ALA A 84 -19.62 -1.01 2.25
N ILE A 85 -18.33 -1.13 1.93
CA ILE A 85 -17.23 -0.85 2.86
C ILE A 85 -16.97 0.65 2.94
N VAL A 86 -16.85 1.34 1.79
CA VAL A 86 -16.58 2.78 1.73
C VAL A 86 -17.69 3.61 2.39
N GLU A 87 -18.95 3.18 2.26
CA GLU A 87 -20.11 3.85 2.86
C GLU A 87 -20.35 3.45 4.32
N HIS A 88 -19.52 2.56 4.88
CA HIS A 88 -19.68 1.99 6.22
C HIS A 88 -21.10 1.41 6.48
N ASP A 89 -21.69 0.70 5.49
CA ASP A 89 -23.07 0.23 5.59
C ASP A 89 -23.20 -1.01 6.48
N ALA A 90 -23.53 -0.79 7.76
CA ALA A 90 -23.72 -1.85 8.76
C ALA A 90 -24.81 -2.88 8.41
N ARG A 91 -25.68 -2.63 7.42
CA ARG A 91 -26.68 -3.60 6.95
C ARG A 91 -26.11 -4.58 5.94
N ARG A 92 -25.00 -4.22 5.29
CA ARG A 92 -24.30 -5.00 4.26
C ARG A 92 -23.04 -5.68 4.77
N LEU A 93 -22.58 -5.30 5.96
CA LEU A 93 -21.38 -5.82 6.61
C LEU A 93 -21.74 -6.65 7.85
N SER A 94 -21.14 -7.82 7.97
CA SER A 94 -21.32 -8.76 9.08
C SER A 94 -20.21 -8.61 10.11
N LYS A 95 -20.51 -8.90 11.38
CA LYS A 95 -19.48 -9.07 12.42
C LYS A 95 -18.68 -10.34 12.16
N VAL A 96 -17.37 -10.27 12.39
CA VAL A 96 -16.42 -11.34 12.09
C VAL A 96 -15.74 -11.82 13.38
N ALA A 97 -15.62 -13.13 13.53
CA ALA A 97 -14.74 -13.77 14.49
C ALA A 97 -13.37 -14.05 13.86
N ILE A 98 -12.26 -13.82 14.57
CA ILE A 98 -10.90 -14.06 14.05
C ILE A 98 -10.18 -15.07 14.94
N ILE A 99 -9.59 -16.10 14.33
CA ILE A 99 -8.72 -17.08 14.98
C ILE A 99 -7.31 -16.94 14.39
N ARG A 100 -6.39 -16.37 15.17
CA ARG A 100 -4.97 -16.32 14.79
C ARG A 100 -4.25 -17.61 15.16
N LEU A 101 -3.48 -18.16 14.22
CA LEU A 101 -2.63 -19.34 14.44
C LEU A 101 -1.19 -18.88 14.70
N SER A 102 -0.87 -18.75 15.98
CA SER A 102 0.50 -18.56 16.48
C SER A 102 0.50 -18.86 17.97
N LYS A 103 1.50 -19.62 18.41
CA LYS A 103 1.69 -19.88 19.83
C LYS A 103 2.18 -18.60 20.53
N SER A 104 3.20 -17.94 19.97
CA SER A 104 4.00 -16.94 20.69
C SER A 104 3.88 -15.52 20.11
N PHE A 105 3.57 -15.37 18.82
CA PHE A 105 3.66 -14.08 18.13
C PHE A 105 2.28 -13.43 17.91
N THR A 106 2.27 -12.20 17.37
CA THR A 106 1.07 -11.47 16.92
C THR A 106 0.12 -10.98 18.04
N ARG A 107 0.54 -11.01 19.30
CA ARG A 107 -0.33 -10.64 20.44
C ARG A 107 -0.35 -9.15 20.75
N GLU A 108 0.76 -8.46 20.47
CA GLU A 108 0.94 -7.05 20.79
C GLU A 108 0.19 -6.10 19.84
N VAL A 109 -0.16 -6.58 18.64
CA VAL A 109 -1.00 -5.86 17.66
C VAL A 109 -2.22 -6.75 17.34
N PRO A 110 -3.32 -6.66 18.10
CA PRO A 110 -4.49 -7.53 17.91
C PRO A 110 -5.22 -7.29 16.57
N PRO A 111 -6.16 -8.16 16.16
CA PRO A 111 -7.03 -7.88 15.01
C PRO A 111 -7.78 -6.55 15.14
N PHE A 112 -8.09 -5.91 14.01
CA PHE A 112 -8.69 -4.57 13.94
C PHE A 112 -7.87 -3.44 14.56
N SER A 113 -6.58 -3.62 14.81
CA SER A 113 -5.72 -2.50 15.23
C SER A 113 -5.58 -1.48 14.10
N ASP A 114 -5.43 -1.93 12.86
CA ASP A 114 -5.27 -1.06 11.69
C ASP A 114 -6.59 -0.56 11.07
N PHE A 115 -7.74 -0.89 11.68
CA PHE A 115 -9.04 -0.50 11.13
C PHE A 115 -9.46 0.89 11.63
N PRO A 116 -10.12 1.71 10.78
CA PRO A 116 -10.82 2.89 11.23
C PRO A 116 -11.83 2.55 12.34
N PRO A 117 -11.99 3.42 13.35
CA PRO A 117 -12.91 3.17 14.47
C PRO A 117 -14.35 2.80 14.05
N VAL A 118 -14.89 3.45 13.01
CA VAL A 118 -16.24 3.17 12.48
C VAL A 118 -16.33 1.72 11.99
N LEU A 119 -15.46 1.32 11.06
CA LEU A 119 -15.45 -0.03 10.51
C LEU A 119 -15.21 -1.09 11.60
N LYS A 120 -14.30 -0.80 12.54
CA LYS A 120 -14.08 -1.66 13.71
C LYS A 120 -15.36 -1.84 14.52
N SER A 121 -16.13 -0.79 14.77
CA SER A 121 -17.39 -0.90 15.53
C SER A 121 -18.45 -1.78 14.85
N ILE A 122 -18.46 -1.77 13.51
CA ILE A 122 -19.40 -2.54 12.70
C ILE A 122 -18.99 -4.02 12.62
N MET A 123 -17.70 -4.29 12.35
CA MET A 123 -17.22 -5.60 11.92
C MET A 123 -16.56 -6.42 13.03
N ASN A 124 -16.09 -5.80 14.11
CA ASN A 124 -15.39 -6.52 15.18
C ASN A 124 -16.38 -7.30 16.06
N GLY A 125 -16.42 -8.63 15.87
CA GLY A 125 -17.24 -9.53 16.67
C GLY A 125 -16.47 -10.16 17.83
N TYR A 126 -15.43 -10.91 17.50
CA TYR A 126 -14.59 -11.62 18.47
C TYR A 126 -13.22 -11.90 17.87
N TYR A 127 -12.18 -12.01 18.69
CA TYR A 127 -10.91 -12.56 18.22
C TYR A 127 -10.25 -13.40 19.31
N THR A 128 -9.46 -14.36 18.88
CA THR A 128 -8.76 -15.30 19.74
C THR A 128 -7.50 -15.84 19.07
N TYR A 129 -6.75 -16.63 19.82
CA TYR A 129 -5.48 -17.18 19.40
C TYR A 129 -5.40 -18.66 19.75
N VAL A 130 -4.89 -19.44 18.81
CA VAL A 130 -4.70 -20.88 18.94
C VAL A 130 -3.25 -21.21 18.62
N ASP A 131 -2.70 -22.21 19.30
CA ASP A 131 -1.38 -22.76 19.03
C ASP A 131 -1.28 -23.16 17.55
N GLY A 132 -0.19 -22.77 16.91
CA GLY A 132 0.02 -22.91 15.48
C GLY A 132 1.10 -21.95 15.03
N GLY A 133 1.07 -21.60 13.75
CA GLY A 133 2.04 -20.72 13.12
C GLY A 133 3.22 -21.50 12.54
N LEU A 134 3.85 -20.90 11.53
CA LEU A 134 5.08 -21.39 10.92
C LEU A 134 6.20 -20.36 11.05
N THR A 135 7.41 -20.77 10.74
CA THR A 135 8.58 -19.93 10.54
C THR A 135 8.79 -19.65 9.05
N ILE A 136 9.67 -18.71 8.73
CA ILE A 136 9.92 -18.28 7.33
C ILE A 136 10.43 -19.41 6.43
N ASP A 137 11.12 -20.40 7.00
CA ASP A 137 11.58 -21.60 6.31
C ASP A 137 10.47 -22.66 6.10
N GLY A 138 9.26 -22.43 6.60
CA GLY A 138 8.11 -23.32 6.52
C GLY A 138 8.03 -24.36 7.65
N ALA A 139 8.97 -24.36 8.60
CA ALA A 139 8.88 -25.22 9.79
C ALA A 139 7.74 -24.75 10.71
N ALA A 140 7.17 -25.67 11.48
CA ALA A 140 6.09 -25.33 12.41
C ALA A 140 6.63 -24.65 13.68
N GLU A 141 6.05 -23.51 14.06
CA GLU A 141 6.27 -22.90 15.38
C GLU A 141 5.70 -23.83 16.47
N SER A 142 4.49 -24.31 16.25
CA SER A 142 3.77 -25.24 17.12
C SER A 142 2.74 -26.04 16.30
N PRO A 143 2.40 -27.28 16.68
CA PRO A 143 1.24 -27.97 16.11
C PRO A 143 -0.08 -27.30 16.54
N ILE A 144 -1.13 -27.51 15.75
CA ILE A 144 -2.50 -27.09 16.07
C ILE A 144 -3.02 -27.86 17.29
N ASN A 145 -3.53 -27.11 18.27
CA ASN A 145 -4.21 -27.67 19.43
C ASN A 145 -5.73 -27.68 19.22
N GLU A 146 -6.28 -28.84 18.85
CA GLU A 146 -7.71 -28.99 18.55
C GLU A 146 -8.61 -28.62 19.74
N ALA A 147 -8.20 -28.91 20.98
CA ALA A 147 -9.00 -28.59 22.16
C ALA A 147 -9.18 -27.07 22.34
N GLN A 148 -8.16 -26.27 21.97
CA GLN A 148 -8.29 -24.81 21.92
C GLN A 148 -9.31 -24.41 20.85
N VAL A 149 -9.20 -24.94 19.63
CA VAL A 149 -10.15 -24.62 18.54
C VAL A 149 -11.59 -24.91 18.94
N VAL A 150 -11.86 -26.09 19.51
CA VAL A 150 -13.22 -26.50 19.94
C VAL A 150 -13.76 -25.55 21.01
N LYS A 151 -12.93 -25.17 21.99
CA LYS A 151 -13.31 -24.20 23.02
C LYS A 151 -13.67 -22.84 22.41
N GLU A 152 -12.87 -22.36 21.48
CA GLU A 152 -13.13 -21.09 20.81
C GLU A 152 -14.37 -21.14 19.91
N CYS A 153 -14.65 -22.28 19.26
CA CYS A 153 -15.89 -22.50 18.52
C CYS A 153 -17.12 -22.36 19.42
N ALA A 154 -17.09 -22.95 20.62
CA ALA A 154 -18.18 -22.80 21.59
C ALA A 154 -18.41 -21.32 21.96
N LYS A 155 -17.35 -20.52 22.07
CA LYS A 155 -17.47 -19.08 22.35
C LYS A 155 -18.05 -18.30 21.17
N ILE A 156 -17.61 -18.60 19.95
CA ILE A 156 -18.14 -18.00 18.71
C ILE A 156 -19.65 -18.28 18.59
N LYS A 157 -20.08 -19.50 18.91
CA LYS A 157 -21.50 -19.89 18.95
C LYS A 157 -22.30 -19.10 19.99
N GLU A 158 -21.76 -18.95 21.19
CA GLU A 158 -22.39 -18.16 22.27
C GLU A 158 -22.60 -16.70 21.86
N LEU A 159 -21.67 -16.13 21.08
CA LEU A 159 -21.73 -14.76 20.58
C LEU A 159 -22.61 -14.61 19.32
N GLY A 160 -23.12 -15.71 18.76
CA GLY A 160 -23.98 -15.70 17.57
C GLY A 160 -23.30 -15.21 16.31
N LEU A 161 -21.98 -15.42 16.18
CA LEU A 161 -21.20 -15.00 15.02
C LEU A 161 -21.24 -16.08 13.93
N ASP A 162 -21.44 -15.65 12.69
CA ASP A 162 -21.65 -16.52 11.52
C ASP A 162 -20.56 -16.41 10.45
N ALA A 163 -19.56 -15.55 10.67
CA ALA A 163 -18.38 -15.41 9.83
C ALA A 163 -17.11 -15.53 10.67
N VAL A 164 -16.20 -16.42 10.25
CA VAL A 164 -14.93 -16.72 10.93
C VAL A 164 -13.76 -16.60 9.95
N VAL A 165 -12.74 -15.84 10.34
CA VAL A 165 -11.45 -15.74 9.65
C VAL A 165 -10.41 -16.55 10.41
N ILE A 166 -9.62 -17.35 9.69
CA ILE A 166 -8.46 -18.06 10.21
C ILE A 166 -7.21 -17.42 9.58
N SER A 167 -6.31 -16.89 10.41
CA SER A 167 -5.07 -16.23 9.97
C SER A 167 -3.86 -16.86 10.65
N GLY A 168 -3.08 -17.64 9.91
CA GLY A 168 -1.82 -18.21 10.40
C GLY A 168 -0.58 -17.44 9.96
N VAL A 169 0.43 -17.39 10.84
CA VAL A 169 1.76 -16.85 10.51
C VAL A 169 2.41 -17.75 9.45
N PHE A 170 2.82 -17.16 8.32
CA PHE A 170 3.36 -17.84 7.13
C PHE A 170 2.41 -18.89 6.49
N SER A 171 1.09 -18.79 6.73
CA SER A 171 0.12 -19.73 6.15
C SER A 171 0.08 -19.79 4.61
N PRO A 172 0.35 -18.72 3.83
CA PRO A 172 0.34 -18.82 2.36
C PRO A 172 1.40 -19.75 1.78
N ILE A 173 2.43 -20.08 2.55
CA ILE A 173 3.55 -20.94 2.13
C ILE A 173 3.51 -22.32 2.79
N ASP A 174 2.44 -22.62 3.54
CA ASP A 174 2.24 -23.92 4.19
C ASP A 174 1.90 -25.01 3.16
N LYS A 175 2.90 -25.80 2.79
CA LYS A 175 2.76 -26.94 1.88
C LYS A 175 2.75 -28.30 2.58
N HIS A 176 2.96 -28.31 3.90
CA HIS A 176 3.24 -29.54 4.65
C HIS A 176 2.22 -29.79 5.76
N PHE A 177 1.87 -28.76 6.52
CA PHE A 177 1.03 -28.88 7.70
C PHE A 177 -0.43 -28.56 7.41
N PHE A 178 -0.70 -27.68 6.43
CA PHE A 178 -2.03 -27.17 6.07
C PHE A 178 -2.84 -26.73 7.30
N GLN A 179 -2.22 -25.91 8.16
CA GLN A 179 -2.75 -25.56 9.48
C GLN A 179 -4.11 -24.85 9.41
N GLU A 180 -4.29 -23.87 8.51
CA GLU A 180 -5.57 -23.19 8.35
C GLU A 180 -6.69 -24.16 7.91
N ASP A 181 -6.40 -25.11 7.01
CA ASP A 181 -7.36 -26.11 6.55
C ASP A 181 -7.75 -27.12 7.65
N LYS A 182 -6.78 -27.53 8.49
CA LYS A 182 -7.07 -28.35 9.68
C LYS A 182 -8.03 -27.64 10.63
N VAL A 183 -7.77 -26.37 10.92
CA VAL A 183 -8.64 -25.57 11.79
C VAL A 183 -10.02 -25.38 11.15
N ARG A 184 -10.09 -25.08 9.84
CA ARG A 184 -11.35 -25.04 9.09
C ARG A 184 -12.19 -26.30 9.28
N LYS A 185 -11.60 -27.49 9.11
CA LYS A 185 -12.32 -28.77 9.28
C LYS A 185 -12.90 -28.94 10.68
N ILE A 186 -12.18 -28.50 11.71
CA ILE A 186 -12.66 -28.53 13.09
C ILE A 186 -13.83 -27.54 13.26
N ILE A 187 -13.70 -26.30 12.76
CA ILE A 187 -14.78 -25.30 12.84
C ILE A 187 -16.03 -25.79 12.09
N GLN A 188 -15.89 -26.37 10.90
CA GLN A 188 -17.03 -26.93 10.15
C GLN A 188 -17.78 -28.02 10.92
N ARG A 189 -17.06 -28.83 11.72
CA ARG A 189 -17.65 -29.86 12.58
C ARG A 189 -18.41 -29.25 13.76
N GLU A 190 -17.84 -28.25 14.43
CA GLU A 190 -18.40 -27.66 15.65
C GLU A 190 -19.47 -26.59 15.36
N LEU A 191 -19.34 -25.86 14.25
CA LEU A 191 -20.16 -24.73 13.82
C LEU A 191 -20.65 -24.94 12.37
N PRO A 192 -21.55 -25.91 12.14
CA PRO A 192 -22.13 -26.12 10.80
C PRO A 192 -22.91 -24.86 10.36
N GLY A 193 -22.73 -24.46 9.10
CA GLY A 193 -23.41 -23.29 8.49
C GLY A 193 -22.66 -21.95 8.64
N VAL A 194 -21.56 -21.91 9.40
CA VAL A 194 -20.73 -20.71 9.53
C VAL A 194 -19.83 -20.51 8.31
N ASP A 195 -19.70 -19.27 7.87
CA ASP A 195 -18.77 -18.86 6.83
C ASP A 195 -17.33 -18.86 7.33
N ILE A 196 -16.46 -19.63 6.69
CA ILE A 196 -15.06 -19.78 7.11
C ILE A 196 -14.14 -19.29 5.98
N VAL A 197 -13.33 -18.29 6.30
CA VAL A 197 -12.34 -17.70 5.39
C VAL A 197 -10.94 -18.03 5.91
N CYS A 198 -10.16 -18.75 5.10
CA CYS A 198 -8.73 -18.96 5.37
C CYS A 198 -7.93 -17.85 4.72
N SER A 199 -7.08 -17.18 5.49
CA SER A 199 -6.37 -15.98 5.04
C SER A 199 -5.48 -16.25 3.82
N SER A 200 -4.89 -17.45 3.75
CA SER A 200 -4.05 -17.92 2.64
C SER A 200 -4.77 -18.03 1.29
N GLU A 201 -6.10 -18.12 1.28
CA GLU A 201 -6.90 -18.16 0.04
C GLU A 201 -7.29 -16.76 -0.45
N VAL A 202 -7.30 -15.78 0.45
CA VAL A 202 -7.68 -14.39 0.17
C VAL A 202 -6.49 -13.62 -0.40
N SER A 203 -5.36 -13.64 0.31
CA SER A 203 -4.16 -12.88 -0.06
C SER A 203 -2.87 -13.58 0.37
N GLN A 204 -1.73 -12.98 0.01
CA GLN A 204 -0.39 -13.55 0.12
C GLN A 204 0.39 -12.99 1.33
N ILE A 205 1.72 -13.08 1.30
CA ILE A 205 2.61 -12.61 2.38
C ILE A 205 2.37 -11.13 2.73
N GLY A 206 2.33 -10.84 4.03
CA GLY A 206 1.87 -9.57 4.62
C GLY A 206 0.78 -9.87 5.63
N PHE A 207 1.14 -10.12 6.90
CA PHE A 207 0.22 -10.71 7.87
C PHE A 207 -0.96 -9.79 8.21
N LEU A 208 -0.67 -8.52 8.53
CA LEU A 208 -1.72 -7.55 8.86
C LEU A 208 -2.59 -7.28 7.64
N GLU A 209 -1.98 -7.04 6.49
CA GLU A 209 -2.70 -6.72 5.25
C GLU A 209 -3.54 -7.90 4.75
N ARG A 210 -3.05 -9.14 4.88
CA ARG A 210 -3.80 -10.36 4.53
C ARG A 210 -4.94 -10.61 5.50
N GLU A 211 -4.71 -10.44 6.81
CA GLU A 211 -5.79 -10.56 7.79
C GLU A 211 -6.87 -9.51 7.56
N ASN A 212 -6.48 -8.25 7.33
CA ASN A 212 -7.38 -7.15 7.01
C ASN A 212 -8.23 -7.46 5.77
N ALA A 213 -7.61 -7.93 4.68
CA ALA A 213 -8.32 -8.34 3.48
C ALA A 213 -9.30 -9.50 3.75
N SER A 214 -8.90 -10.45 4.60
CA SER A 214 -9.73 -11.60 4.97
C SER A 214 -10.94 -11.20 5.82
N ILE A 215 -10.76 -10.24 6.72
CA ILE A 215 -11.85 -9.64 7.53
C ILE A 215 -12.84 -8.90 6.61
N LEU A 216 -12.34 -8.05 5.70
CA LEU A 216 -13.20 -7.36 4.72
C LEU A 216 -13.98 -8.36 3.87
N ASN A 217 -13.30 -9.39 3.34
CA ASN A 217 -13.94 -10.45 2.55
C ASN A 217 -15.02 -11.19 3.34
N ALA A 218 -14.71 -11.64 4.57
CA ALA A 218 -15.65 -12.36 5.43
C ALA A 218 -16.89 -11.52 5.77
N SER A 219 -16.71 -10.23 6.05
CA SER A 219 -17.81 -9.33 6.43
C SER A 219 -18.87 -9.17 5.34
N ILE A 220 -18.48 -9.29 4.06
CA ILE A 220 -19.35 -8.97 2.92
C ILE A 220 -19.93 -10.22 2.22
N LEU A 221 -19.57 -11.44 2.65
CA LEU A 221 -19.98 -12.69 1.99
C LEU A 221 -21.49 -12.82 1.82
N LYS A 222 -22.27 -12.51 2.87
CA LYS A 222 -23.74 -12.58 2.82
C LYS A 222 -24.31 -11.63 1.77
N PHE A 223 -23.84 -10.38 1.76
CA PHE A 223 -24.26 -9.37 0.79
C PHE A 223 -23.85 -9.77 -0.65
N ALA A 224 -22.64 -10.31 -0.81
CA ALA A 224 -22.16 -10.79 -2.11
C ALA A 224 -23.01 -11.94 -2.66
N ARG A 225 -23.32 -12.95 -1.85
CA ARG A 225 -24.18 -14.08 -2.24
C ARG A 225 -25.58 -13.63 -2.63
N ARG A 226 -26.19 -12.74 -1.85
CA ARG A 226 -27.51 -12.16 -2.17
C ARG A 226 -27.48 -11.41 -3.49
N THR A 227 -26.45 -10.59 -3.72
CA THR A 227 -26.28 -9.81 -4.95
C THR A 227 -26.11 -10.72 -6.17
N ILE A 228 -25.24 -11.73 -6.08
CA ILE A 228 -25.01 -12.69 -7.16
C ILE A 228 -26.26 -13.55 -7.44
N ARG A 229 -27.04 -13.89 -6.40
CA ARG A 229 -28.35 -14.54 -6.56
C ARG A 229 -29.33 -13.64 -7.32
N GLY A 230 -29.32 -12.34 -7.04
CA GLY A 230 -30.05 -11.33 -7.81
C GLY A 230 -29.68 -11.35 -9.29
N PHE A 231 -28.38 -11.32 -9.62
CA PHE A 231 -27.91 -11.41 -11.00
C PHE A 231 -28.37 -12.68 -11.71
N LYS A 232 -28.27 -13.84 -11.05
CA LYS A 232 -28.78 -15.12 -11.58
C LYS A 232 -30.30 -15.09 -11.81
N THR A 233 -31.05 -14.41 -10.95
CA THR A 233 -32.50 -14.25 -11.08
C THR A 233 -32.86 -13.37 -12.29
N ALA A 234 -32.14 -12.27 -12.50
CA ALA A 234 -32.28 -11.46 -13.71
C ALA A 234 -32.00 -12.27 -14.98
N MET A 235 -30.93 -13.08 -15.00
CA MET A 235 -30.63 -13.96 -16.14
C MET A 235 -31.75 -14.94 -16.45
N LYS A 236 -32.36 -15.55 -15.42
CA LYS A 236 -33.51 -16.46 -15.58
C LYS A 236 -34.72 -15.73 -16.20
N ARG A 237 -35.04 -14.52 -15.73
CA ARG A 237 -36.13 -13.68 -16.28
C ARG A 237 -35.88 -13.31 -17.74
N LEU A 238 -34.63 -13.03 -18.09
CA LEU A 238 -34.17 -12.79 -19.45
C LEU A 238 -33.99 -14.07 -20.30
N SER A 239 -34.29 -15.25 -19.74
CA SER A 239 -34.11 -16.57 -20.37
C SER A 239 -32.72 -16.78 -20.99
N LEU A 240 -31.68 -16.35 -20.28
CA LEU A 240 -30.28 -16.60 -20.63
C LEU A 240 -29.80 -17.88 -19.95
N ASN A 241 -29.35 -18.86 -20.74
CA ASN A 241 -28.87 -20.16 -20.25
C ASN A 241 -27.33 -20.25 -20.17
N CYS A 242 -26.63 -19.14 -20.33
CA CYS A 242 -25.18 -19.08 -20.36
C CYS A 242 -24.56 -18.90 -18.95
N PRO A 243 -23.25 -19.17 -18.77
CA PRO A 243 -22.57 -18.92 -17.50
C PRO A 243 -22.47 -17.42 -17.16
N LEU A 244 -22.45 -17.13 -15.84
CA LEU A 244 -22.23 -15.80 -15.27
C LEU A 244 -20.79 -15.67 -14.75
N TYR A 245 -20.09 -14.65 -15.24
CA TYR A 245 -18.76 -14.25 -14.76
C TYR A 245 -18.78 -12.83 -14.19
N LEU A 246 -17.83 -12.55 -13.31
CA LEU A 246 -17.56 -11.19 -12.82
C LEU A 246 -16.12 -10.80 -13.18
N THR A 247 -15.89 -9.51 -13.40
CA THR A 247 -14.53 -8.99 -13.63
C THR A 247 -13.78 -8.86 -12.31
N GLN A 248 -12.57 -9.40 -12.27
CA GLN A 248 -11.61 -9.21 -11.18
C GLN A 248 -10.84 -7.89 -11.29
N ASN A 249 -10.25 -7.47 -10.18
CA ASN A 249 -9.40 -6.29 -10.06
C ASN A 249 -8.25 -6.30 -11.08
N ASP A 250 -7.72 -7.47 -11.41
CA ASP A 250 -6.54 -7.61 -12.25
C ASP A 250 -6.85 -7.66 -13.76
N GLY A 251 -8.13 -7.55 -14.14
CA GLY A 251 -8.60 -7.57 -15.54
C GLY A 251 -8.95 -8.95 -16.08
N THR A 252 -9.02 -9.96 -15.22
CA THR A 252 -9.46 -11.31 -15.58
C THR A 252 -10.85 -11.65 -15.04
N LEU A 253 -11.42 -12.76 -15.50
CA LEU A 253 -12.75 -13.24 -15.10
C LEU A 253 -12.68 -14.20 -13.92
N ILE A 254 -13.66 -14.07 -13.02
CA ILE A 254 -13.96 -15.04 -11.96
C ILE A 254 -15.40 -15.55 -12.13
N ASP A 255 -15.61 -16.86 -11.94
CA ASP A 255 -16.94 -17.45 -11.99
C ASP A 255 -17.81 -16.98 -10.82
N ALA A 256 -19.13 -16.93 -10.99
CA ALA A 256 -20.06 -16.45 -9.97
C ALA A 256 -19.93 -17.18 -8.60
N PRO A 257 -19.81 -18.53 -8.52
CA PRO A 257 -19.52 -19.21 -7.26
C PRO A 257 -18.23 -18.76 -6.57
N SER A 258 -17.13 -18.62 -7.31
CA SER A 258 -15.86 -18.14 -6.75
C SER A 258 -15.93 -16.67 -6.35
N ALA A 259 -16.62 -15.82 -7.11
CA ALA A 259 -16.87 -14.42 -6.75
C ALA A 259 -17.71 -14.28 -5.46
N ALA A 260 -18.63 -15.22 -5.22
CA ALA A 260 -19.42 -15.26 -3.99
C ALA A 260 -18.61 -15.69 -2.75
N ARG A 261 -17.46 -16.37 -2.95
CA ARG A 261 -16.51 -16.73 -1.87
C ARG A 261 -15.43 -15.66 -1.67
N LEU A 262 -15.03 -14.99 -2.75
CA LEU A 262 -13.95 -13.98 -2.74
C LEU A 262 -14.40 -12.66 -3.40
N PRO A 263 -15.49 -12.00 -2.93
CA PRO A 263 -15.99 -10.75 -3.50
C PRO A 263 -14.96 -9.63 -3.50
N ILE A 264 -13.97 -9.68 -2.60
CA ILE A 264 -12.88 -8.72 -2.53
C ILE A 264 -12.05 -8.63 -3.83
N ARG A 265 -12.04 -9.71 -4.63
CA ARG A 265 -11.35 -9.75 -5.91
C ARG A 265 -12.04 -8.94 -7.00
N THR A 266 -13.22 -8.35 -6.76
CA THR A 266 -13.96 -7.56 -7.76
C THR A 266 -14.13 -6.08 -7.34
N PHE A 267 -13.45 -5.64 -6.28
CA PHE A 267 -13.57 -4.26 -5.74
C PHE A 267 -13.20 -3.15 -6.72
N SER A 268 -12.27 -3.41 -7.64
CA SER A 268 -11.75 -2.46 -8.61
C SER A 268 -12.13 -2.84 -10.05
N SER A 269 -13.27 -3.51 -10.25
CA SER A 269 -13.69 -3.94 -11.59
C SER A 269 -13.93 -2.78 -12.56
N GLY A 270 -14.45 -1.63 -12.08
CA GLY A 270 -14.81 -0.48 -12.92
C GLY A 270 -13.61 0.11 -13.68
N PRO A 271 -12.60 0.66 -12.99
CA PRO A 271 -11.40 1.20 -13.65
C PRO A 271 -10.69 0.17 -14.54
N THR A 272 -10.62 -1.09 -14.07
CA THR A 272 -10.04 -2.20 -14.81
C THR A 272 -10.78 -2.48 -16.11
N ASN A 273 -12.11 -2.53 -16.06
CA ASN A 273 -12.98 -2.68 -17.22
C ASN A 273 -12.76 -1.55 -18.22
N SER A 274 -12.75 -0.29 -17.76
CA SER A 274 -12.51 0.87 -18.61
C SER A 274 -11.15 0.79 -19.32
N MET A 275 -10.08 0.43 -18.59
CA MET A 275 -8.75 0.23 -19.16
C MET A 275 -8.72 -0.89 -20.20
N ARG A 276 -9.30 -2.05 -19.89
CA ARG A 276 -9.32 -3.21 -20.79
C ARG A 276 -10.16 -2.95 -22.04
N GLY A 277 -11.30 -2.30 -21.89
CA GLY A 277 -12.15 -1.92 -23.01
C GLY A 277 -11.54 -0.83 -23.87
N ALA A 278 -10.90 0.17 -23.26
CA ALA A 278 -10.14 1.18 -23.99
C ALA A 278 -9.06 0.52 -24.85
N ALA A 279 -8.30 -0.43 -24.30
CA ALA A 279 -7.31 -1.20 -25.03
C ALA A 279 -7.93 -1.94 -26.22
N TYR A 280 -9.04 -2.65 -26.00
CA TYR A 280 -9.72 -3.42 -27.03
C TYR A 280 -10.28 -2.53 -28.16
N LEU A 281 -10.84 -1.37 -27.83
CA LEU A 281 -11.45 -0.47 -28.80
C LEU A 281 -10.42 0.39 -29.53
N GLY A 282 -9.34 0.78 -28.85
CA GLY A 282 -8.39 1.79 -29.32
C GLY A 282 -7.06 1.24 -29.84
N LEU A 283 -6.68 0.00 -29.51
CA LEU A 283 -5.41 -0.61 -29.90
C LEU A 283 -5.65 -1.78 -30.87
N SER A 284 -4.84 -1.87 -31.93
CA SER A 284 -4.85 -3.01 -32.86
C SER A 284 -4.16 -4.25 -32.25
N GLU A 285 -4.45 -5.43 -32.80
CA GLU A 285 -3.67 -6.65 -32.53
C GLU A 285 -2.18 -6.44 -32.84
N PRO A 286 -1.27 -7.14 -32.15
CA PRO A 286 0.14 -7.09 -32.50
C PRO A 286 0.34 -7.71 -33.90
N ASP A 287 1.19 -7.11 -34.73
CA ASP A 287 1.66 -7.79 -35.95
C ASP A 287 2.55 -9.00 -35.56
N ASP A 288 2.59 -10.02 -36.43
CA ASP A 288 3.40 -11.26 -36.33
C ASP A 288 4.92 -11.03 -36.16
N THR A 289 5.38 -9.78 -36.13
CA THR A 289 6.78 -9.39 -35.95
C THR A 289 7.16 -9.14 -34.48
N GLY A 290 6.20 -9.19 -33.54
CA GLY A 290 6.47 -9.18 -32.10
C GLY A 290 7.10 -7.90 -31.54
N ASN A 291 7.07 -6.78 -32.28
CA ASN A 291 7.74 -5.53 -31.89
C ASN A 291 6.76 -4.44 -31.36
N ASP A 292 7.07 -3.95 -30.16
CA ASP A 292 6.69 -2.69 -29.49
C ASP A 292 5.20 -2.29 -29.38
N ARG A 293 4.42 -2.99 -28.53
CA ARG A 293 3.32 -2.31 -27.83
C ARG A 293 3.93 -1.38 -26.78
N THR A 294 3.73 -0.08 -26.93
CA THR A 294 4.15 0.90 -25.91
C THR A 294 3.12 0.98 -24.78
N ALA A 295 3.58 1.32 -23.57
CA ALA A 295 2.68 1.61 -22.48
C ALA A 295 1.73 2.76 -22.87
N THR A 296 0.46 2.65 -22.51
CA THR A 296 -0.60 3.58 -22.92
C THR A 296 -1.35 4.08 -21.70
N ILE A 297 -1.63 5.38 -21.63
CA ILE A 297 -2.43 5.96 -20.56
C ILE A 297 -3.91 5.82 -20.92
N VAL A 298 -4.75 5.47 -19.95
CA VAL A 298 -6.21 5.48 -20.10
C VAL A 298 -6.77 6.53 -19.16
N VAL A 299 -7.63 7.39 -19.68
CA VAL A 299 -8.32 8.43 -18.93
C VAL A 299 -9.82 8.20 -19.08
N ASP A 300 -10.47 7.73 -18.03
CA ASP A 300 -11.91 7.51 -17.98
C ASP A 300 -12.60 8.69 -17.30
N ILE A 301 -13.28 9.53 -18.08
CA ILE A 301 -13.99 10.69 -17.57
C ILE A 301 -15.47 10.34 -17.37
N GLY A 302 -15.87 10.29 -16.11
CA GLY A 302 -17.25 10.02 -15.68
C GLY A 302 -18.10 11.27 -15.50
N GLY A 303 -19.23 11.09 -14.80
CA GLY A 303 -20.12 12.19 -14.42
C GLY A 303 -19.63 12.99 -13.20
N THR A 304 -18.81 12.38 -12.35
CA THR A 304 -18.33 12.95 -11.07
C THR A 304 -16.82 13.05 -11.01
N THR A 305 -16.12 12.06 -11.54
CA THR A 305 -14.68 11.83 -11.37
C THR A 305 -14.03 11.46 -12.69
N THR A 306 -12.71 11.67 -12.77
CA THR A 306 -11.84 11.18 -13.83
C THR A 306 -10.88 10.19 -13.20
N ASP A 307 -10.81 8.98 -13.76
CA ASP A 307 -9.90 7.92 -13.33
C ASP A 307 -8.81 7.71 -14.38
N VAL A 308 -7.54 7.77 -13.96
CA VAL A 308 -6.38 7.63 -14.85
C VAL A 308 -5.55 6.42 -14.49
N GLY A 309 -5.30 5.56 -15.47
CA GLY A 309 -4.54 4.32 -15.32
C GLY A 309 -3.49 4.14 -16.42
N VAL A 310 -2.55 3.21 -16.21
CA VAL A 310 -1.55 2.84 -17.23
C VAL A 310 -1.80 1.41 -17.69
N LEU A 311 -1.93 1.21 -19.00
CA LEU A 311 -1.84 -0.08 -19.65
C LEU A 311 -0.38 -0.40 -19.97
N LEU A 312 0.07 -1.56 -19.50
CA LEU A 312 1.37 -2.12 -19.87
C LEU A 312 1.35 -2.60 -21.33
N PRO A 313 2.52 -2.80 -21.97
CA PRO A 313 2.65 -3.43 -23.28
C PRO A 313 1.86 -4.74 -23.44
N SER A 314 1.70 -5.48 -22.35
CA SER A 314 0.90 -6.72 -22.28
C SER A 314 -0.61 -6.51 -22.46
N GLY A 315 -1.09 -5.26 -22.44
CA GLY A 315 -2.50 -4.88 -22.48
C GLY A 315 -3.20 -4.97 -21.12
N PHE A 316 -2.48 -5.25 -20.03
CA PHE A 316 -3.02 -5.28 -18.67
C PHE A 316 -2.75 -3.99 -17.92
N PRO A 317 -3.64 -3.58 -16.99
CA PRO A 317 -3.37 -2.47 -16.09
C PRO A 317 -2.08 -2.71 -15.31
N ARG A 318 -1.28 -1.65 -15.16
CA ARG A 318 -0.19 -1.58 -14.18
C ARG A 318 -0.81 -1.69 -12.79
N GLN A 319 -0.29 -2.58 -11.95
CA GLN A 319 -0.78 -2.71 -10.58
C GLN A 319 -0.25 -1.60 -9.67
N ALA A 320 -1.03 -1.29 -8.63
CA ALA A 320 -0.62 -0.40 -7.55
C ALA A 320 0.54 -0.99 -6.74
N SER A 321 1.04 -0.24 -5.75
CA SER A 321 2.12 -0.69 -4.86
C SER A 321 1.79 -2.03 -4.18
N ALA A 322 2.78 -2.65 -3.52
CA ALA A 322 2.56 -3.90 -2.78
C ALA A 322 1.43 -3.81 -1.73
N TYR A 323 1.06 -2.59 -1.34
CA TYR A 323 -0.05 -2.30 -0.45
C TYR A 323 -1.01 -1.28 -1.09
N VAL A 324 -2.30 -1.46 -0.85
CA VAL A 324 -3.33 -0.49 -1.18
C VAL A 324 -4.18 -0.23 0.05
N GLU A 325 -4.82 0.94 0.09
CA GLU A 325 -5.74 1.30 1.16
C GLU A 325 -7.18 1.32 0.62
N VAL A 326 -8.08 0.62 1.30
CA VAL A 326 -9.52 0.61 0.98
C VAL A 326 -10.28 1.06 2.21
N ALA A 327 -10.96 2.21 2.10
CA ALA A 327 -11.72 2.82 3.19
C ALA A 327 -10.92 2.93 4.50
N GLY A 328 -9.65 3.36 4.44
CA GLY A 328 -8.81 3.48 5.63
C GLY A 328 -8.11 2.20 6.08
N VAL A 329 -8.28 1.07 5.36
CA VAL A 329 -7.74 -0.24 5.73
C VAL A 329 -6.65 -0.66 4.75
N LYS A 330 -5.45 -0.93 5.26
CA LYS A 330 -4.31 -1.40 4.45
C LYS A 330 -4.45 -2.88 4.09
N ILE A 331 -4.29 -3.21 2.81
CA ILE A 331 -4.46 -4.54 2.20
C ILE A 331 -3.38 -4.82 1.15
N ASN A 332 -3.21 -6.08 0.71
CA ASN A 332 -2.13 -6.51 -0.18
C ASN A 332 -2.56 -7.42 -1.36
N PHE A 333 -3.77 -7.27 -1.90
CA PHE A 333 -4.17 -7.98 -3.14
C PHE A 333 -4.06 -7.06 -4.37
N GLY A 334 -3.78 -7.65 -5.53
CA GLY A 334 -3.55 -6.92 -6.78
C GLY A 334 -4.77 -6.11 -7.22
N MET A 335 -4.56 -4.80 -7.39
CA MET A 335 -5.51 -3.84 -7.97
C MET A 335 -4.78 -2.95 -8.97
N PRO A 336 -5.46 -2.39 -9.98
CA PRO A 336 -4.84 -1.47 -10.90
C PRO A 336 -4.38 -0.21 -10.14
N HIS A 337 -3.26 0.36 -10.53
CA HIS A 337 -2.89 1.70 -10.11
C HIS A 337 -3.76 2.68 -10.86
N VAL A 338 -4.61 3.39 -10.10
CA VAL A 338 -5.54 4.39 -10.62
C VAL A 338 -5.37 5.66 -9.79
N GLU A 339 -5.22 6.79 -10.47
CA GLU A 339 -5.30 8.11 -9.86
C GLU A 339 -6.63 8.75 -10.22
N SER A 340 -7.38 9.16 -9.21
CA SER A 340 -8.73 9.73 -9.38
C SER A 340 -8.73 11.20 -9.02
N ILE A 341 -9.31 12.03 -9.89
CA ILE A 341 -9.52 13.46 -9.62
C ILE A 341 -11.02 13.80 -9.68
N GLY A 342 -11.45 14.77 -8.87
CA GLY A 342 -12.81 15.29 -8.82
C GLY A 342 -13.19 16.15 -10.04
N LEU A 343 -13.12 15.56 -11.23
CA LEU A 343 -13.43 16.18 -12.52
C LEU A 343 -14.32 15.23 -13.33
N GLY A 344 -15.54 15.63 -13.61
CA GLY A 344 -16.48 14.90 -14.45
C GLY A 344 -17.56 15.83 -14.99
N GLY A 345 -18.52 15.29 -15.74
CA GLY A 345 -19.56 16.10 -16.40
C GLY A 345 -20.33 17.04 -15.45
N GLY A 346 -20.67 16.56 -14.26
CA GLY A 346 -21.41 17.30 -13.24
C GLY A 346 -20.56 18.11 -12.26
N SER A 347 -19.24 18.17 -12.44
CA SER A 347 -18.39 18.98 -11.56
C SER A 347 -18.77 20.45 -11.65
N ILE A 348 -18.96 21.08 -10.48
CA ILE A 348 -19.46 22.45 -10.38
C ILE A 348 -18.36 23.43 -10.78
N VAL A 349 -18.70 24.38 -11.66
CA VAL A 349 -17.78 25.41 -12.14
C VAL A 349 -18.03 26.70 -11.38
N ARG A 350 -16.97 27.27 -10.80
CA ARG A 350 -17.02 28.56 -10.11
C ARG A 350 -16.00 29.51 -10.71
N HIS A 351 -16.40 30.75 -10.90
CA HIS A 351 -15.55 31.81 -11.40
C HIS A 351 -15.56 32.98 -10.42
N LYS A 352 -14.37 33.35 -9.94
CA LYS A 352 -14.12 34.59 -9.19
C LYS A 352 -13.10 35.41 -9.99
N GLU A 353 -13.09 36.73 -9.85
CA GLU A 353 -12.38 37.73 -10.70
C GLU A 353 -10.98 37.36 -11.25
N VAL A 354 -10.21 36.48 -10.60
CA VAL A 354 -8.86 36.04 -11.04
C VAL A 354 -8.69 34.50 -11.06
N ASN A 355 -9.69 33.71 -10.68
CA ASN A 355 -9.53 32.25 -10.55
C ASN A 355 -10.79 31.46 -10.91
N THR A 356 -10.63 30.45 -11.77
CA THR A 356 -11.69 29.49 -12.15
C THR A 356 -11.39 28.14 -11.50
N THR A 357 -12.34 27.64 -10.71
CA THR A 357 -12.23 26.33 -10.04
C THR A 357 -13.32 25.39 -10.55
N ILE A 358 -12.98 24.11 -10.69
CA ILE A 358 -13.89 23.05 -11.12
C ILE A 358 -13.85 21.96 -10.05
N GLY A 359 -15.01 21.59 -9.51
CA GLY A 359 -15.12 20.60 -8.44
C GLY A 359 -14.46 21.04 -7.11
N PRO A 360 -14.13 20.10 -6.21
CA PRO A 360 -14.33 18.64 -6.34
C PRO A 360 -15.80 18.20 -6.22
N ASP A 361 -16.68 19.08 -5.77
CA ASP A 361 -18.11 18.81 -5.65
C ASP A 361 -18.81 18.73 -7.02
N SER A 362 -19.82 17.87 -7.08
CA SER A 362 -20.53 17.52 -8.32
C SER A 362 -22.03 17.35 -8.04
N VAL A 363 -22.85 17.64 -9.05
CA VAL A 363 -24.30 17.35 -9.04
C VAL A 363 -24.60 15.86 -9.23
N GLY A 364 -23.60 15.02 -9.55
CA GLY A 364 -23.73 13.57 -9.60
C GLY A 364 -24.79 13.07 -10.58
N HIS A 365 -25.63 12.12 -10.14
CA HIS A 365 -26.74 11.59 -10.95
C HIS A 365 -27.84 12.62 -11.24
N TYR A 366 -27.84 13.78 -10.56
CA TYR A 366 -28.77 14.87 -10.84
C TYR A 366 -28.35 15.76 -12.02
N LEU A 367 -27.25 15.47 -12.72
CA LEU A 367 -26.74 16.25 -13.84
C LEU A 367 -27.83 16.62 -14.87
N SER A 368 -28.66 15.65 -15.27
CA SER A 368 -29.73 15.85 -16.26
C SER A 368 -30.90 16.72 -15.75
N THR A 369 -30.91 17.09 -14.47
CA THR A 369 -31.95 17.93 -13.85
C THR A 369 -31.41 19.24 -13.28
N LYS A 370 -30.13 19.27 -12.89
CA LYS A 370 -29.48 20.40 -12.23
C LYS A 370 -28.52 21.18 -13.12
N GLY A 371 -27.95 20.57 -14.15
CA GLY A 371 -27.08 21.25 -15.11
C GLY A 371 -27.85 22.27 -15.96
N THR A 372 -27.24 23.43 -16.22
CA THR A 372 -27.89 24.52 -16.96
C THR A 372 -28.31 24.11 -18.38
N VAL A 373 -27.48 23.32 -19.07
CA VAL A 373 -27.75 22.79 -20.42
C VAL A 373 -28.96 21.85 -20.47
N PHE A 374 -29.43 21.37 -19.30
CA PHE A 374 -30.64 20.56 -19.15
C PHE A 374 -31.82 21.33 -18.53
N GLY A 375 -31.67 22.65 -18.31
CA GLY A 375 -32.71 23.51 -17.72
C GLY A 375 -32.63 23.67 -16.19
N GLY A 376 -31.53 23.23 -15.58
CA GLY A 376 -31.27 23.41 -14.14
C GLY A 376 -30.58 24.73 -13.79
N ASP A 377 -30.28 24.90 -12.49
CA ASP A 377 -29.79 26.14 -11.87
C ASP A 377 -28.27 26.16 -11.58
N THR A 378 -27.55 25.08 -11.89
CA THR A 378 -26.16 24.89 -11.49
C THR A 378 -25.25 24.82 -12.72
N LEU A 379 -24.20 25.66 -12.76
CA LEU A 379 -23.19 25.63 -13.81
C LEU A 379 -22.19 24.47 -13.59
N THR A 380 -22.05 23.62 -14.60
CA THR A 380 -21.27 22.37 -14.58
C THR A 380 -20.25 22.30 -15.71
N ALA A 381 -19.31 21.35 -15.62
CA ALA A 381 -18.31 21.14 -16.67
C ALA A 381 -18.95 20.74 -18.02
N THR A 382 -20.07 20.01 -18.02
CA THR A 382 -20.84 19.72 -19.24
C THR A 382 -21.37 20.99 -19.89
N ASP A 383 -21.81 21.99 -19.11
CA ASP A 383 -22.28 23.27 -19.64
C ASP A 383 -21.15 24.02 -20.38
N ILE A 384 -19.95 24.02 -19.79
CA ILE A 384 -18.74 24.60 -20.42
C ILE A 384 -18.38 23.87 -21.71
N ALA A 385 -18.41 22.52 -21.71
CA ALA A 385 -18.11 21.75 -22.90
C ALA A 385 -19.10 22.01 -24.04
N VAL A 386 -20.39 22.16 -23.72
CA VAL A 386 -21.43 22.47 -24.72
C VAL A 386 -21.29 23.89 -25.24
N ALA A 387 -21.01 24.87 -24.36
CA ALA A 387 -20.68 26.23 -24.78
C ALA A 387 -19.43 26.30 -25.69
N ALA A 388 -18.49 25.37 -25.52
CA ALA A 388 -17.32 25.21 -26.38
C ALA A 388 -17.56 24.35 -27.65
N GLY A 389 -18.77 23.84 -27.87
CA GLY A 389 -19.17 23.14 -29.10
C GLY A 389 -19.46 21.64 -28.97
N ALA A 390 -19.47 21.07 -27.76
CA ALA A 390 -19.93 19.70 -27.54
C ALA A 390 -21.45 19.55 -27.80
N LYS A 391 -21.88 18.37 -28.21
CA LYS A 391 -23.28 18.09 -28.61
C LYS A 391 -24.03 17.31 -27.55
N ILE A 392 -24.36 17.95 -26.42
CA ILE A 392 -25.10 17.35 -25.30
C ILE A 392 -26.13 18.37 -24.79
N GLY A 393 -27.30 17.91 -24.37
CA GLY A 393 -28.37 18.77 -23.83
C GLY A 393 -28.88 19.81 -24.84
N ASN A 394 -29.36 20.95 -24.35
CA ASN A 394 -29.82 22.07 -25.17
C ASN A 394 -28.77 23.21 -25.20
N PRO A 395 -28.03 23.40 -26.31
CA PRO A 395 -27.01 24.44 -26.44
C PRO A 395 -27.54 25.87 -26.27
N ASP A 396 -28.83 26.11 -26.55
CA ASP A 396 -29.43 27.44 -26.43
C ASP A 396 -29.42 27.98 -24.99
N LEU A 397 -29.33 27.10 -23.99
CA LEU A 397 -29.33 27.45 -22.57
C LEU A 397 -27.95 27.91 -22.06
N VAL A 398 -26.89 27.69 -22.84
CA VAL A 398 -25.49 27.99 -22.44
C VAL A 398 -24.78 28.92 -23.41
N LYS A 399 -25.46 29.38 -24.47
CA LYS A 399 -24.88 30.26 -25.50
C LYS A 399 -24.47 31.65 -24.99
N ASP A 400 -25.11 32.11 -23.92
CA ASP A 400 -24.90 33.43 -23.31
C ASP A 400 -23.83 33.40 -22.22
N LEU A 401 -23.18 32.26 -21.99
CA LEU A 401 -22.03 32.16 -21.08
C LEU A 401 -20.87 33.02 -21.59
N ASP A 402 -20.20 33.70 -20.66
CA ASP A 402 -19.04 34.52 -20.96
C ASP A 402 -17.92 33.68 -21.59
N LYS A 403 -17.32 34.19 -22.66
CA LYS A 403 -16.24 33.52 -23.40
C LYS A 403 -14.96 33.44 -22.57
N GLU A 404 -14.70 34.43 -21.72
CA GLU A 404 -13.53 34.40 -20.83
C GLU A 404 -13.66 33.27 -19.80
N LEU A 405 -14.85 33.12 -19.21
CA LEU A 405 -15.18 32.01 -18.33
C LEU A 405 -14.98 30.65 -19.02
N VAL A 406 -15.56 30.46 -20.21
CA VAL A 406 -15.45 29.19 -20.95
C VAL A 406 -13.99 28.85 -21.23
N SER A 407 -13.21 29.81 -21.72
CA SER A 407 -11.77 29.63 -22.01
C SER A 407 -10.97 29.29 -20.74
N ALA A 408 -11.19 30.03 -19.65
CA ALA A 408 -10.52 29.78 -18.38
C ALA A 408 -10.88 28.41 -17.79
N ALA A 409 -12.14 27.99 -17.90
CA ALA A 409 -12.58 26.68 -17.46
C ALA A 409 -11.96 25.54 -18.32
N GLN A 410 -11.92 25.69 -19.65
CA GLN A 410 -11.25 24.72 -20.52
C GLN A 410 -9.74 24.61 -20.23
N ALA A 411 -9.07 25.74 -20.01
CA ALA A 411 -7.67 25.75 -19.61
C ALA A 411 -7.45 25.04 -18.28
N ARG A 412 -8.37 25.21 -17.32
CA ARG A 412 -8.33 24.51 -16.04
C ARG A 412 -8.53 23.01 -16.20
N VAL A 413 -9.50 22.55 -17.00
CA VAL A 413 -9.70 21.12 -17.33
C VAL A 413 -8.44 20.52 -17.97
N LYS A 414 -7.86 21.20 -18.96
CA LYS A 414 -6.61 20.79 -19.61
C LYS A 414 -5.49 20.59 -18.58
N SER A 415 -5.25 21.59 -17.73
CA SER A 415 -4.23 21.52 -16.67
C SER A 415 -4.48 20.38 -15.68
N MET A 416 -5.73 20.16 -15.26
CA MET A 416 -6.09 19.06 -14.35
C MET A 416 -5.77 17.69 -14.97
N LEU A 417 -6.14 17.48 -16.24
CA LEU A 417 -5.88 16.23 -16.97
C LEU A 417 -4.38 16.01 -17.20
N GLU A 418 -3.64 17.02 -17.64
CA GLU A 418 -2.19 16.93 -17.84
C GLU A 418 -1.45 16.57 -16.56
N THR A 419 -1.84 17.19 -15.44
CA THR A 419 -1.23 16.93 -14.13
C THR A 419 -1.41 15.47 -13.72
N VAL A 420 -2.63 14.93 -13.79
CA VAL A 420 -2.90 13.54 -13.38
C VAL A 420 -2.31 12.52 -14.36
N ILE A 421 -2.30 12.82 -15.66
CA ILE A 421 -1.67 11.96 -16.67
C ILE A 421 -0.17 11.87 -16.41
N ASP A 422 0.47 13.00 -16.12
CA ASP A 422 1.90 13.03 -15.87
C ASP A 422 2.30 12.32 -14.58
N GLN A 423 1.52 12.51 -13.51
CA GLN A 423 1.63 11.73 -12.26
C GLN A 423 1.62 10.21 -12.52
N MET A 424 0.84 9.77 -13.50
CA MET A 424 0.72 8.34 -13.83
C MET A 424 1.83 7.79 -14.73
N LYS A 425 2.52 8.60 -15.53
CA LYS A 425 3.54 8.09 -16.47
C LYS A 425 4.71 7.43 -15.75
N THR A 426 5.27 6.39 -16.35
CA THR A 426 6.54 5.76 -15.91
C THR A 426 7.79 6.41 -16.50
N SER A 427 7.66 7.45 -17.32
CA SER A 427 8.80 8.23 -17.79
C SER A 427 8.30 9.57 -18.34
N PRO A 428 9.19 10.56 -18.53
CA PRO A 428 8.83 11.82 -19.17
C PRO A 428 8.53 11.66 -20.67
N ALA A 429 8.76 10.47 -21.24
CA ALA A 429 8.50 10.21 -22.65
C ALA A 429 6.99 10.34 -22.92
N PRO A 430 6.59 11.07 -23.99
CA PRO A 430 5.19 11.16 -24.35
C PRO A 430 4.59 9.78 -24.64
N LEU A 431 3.55 9.42 -23.90
CA LEU A 431 2.79 8.17 -24.10
C LEU A 431 1.46 8.47 -24.81
N PRO A 432 0.91 7.53 -25.58
CA PRO A 432 -0.43 7.68 -26.13
C PRO A 432 -1.47 7.66 -25.00
N VAL A 433 -2.56 8.42 -25.18
CA VAL A 433 -3.70 8.47 -24.26
C VAL A 433 -4.95 7.95 -24.96
N LEU A 434 -5.64 7.02 -24.32
CA LEU A 434 -6.99 6.57 -24.68
C LEU A 434 -8.00 7.29 -23.78
N LEU A 435 -8.85 8.13 -24.37
CA LEU A 435 -9.94 8.81 -23.66
C LEU A 435 -11.23 8.02 -23.74
N VAL A 436 -11.74 7.61 -22.59
CA VAL A 436 -12.99 6.85 -22.45
C VAL A 436 -13.93 7.49 -21.43
N GLY A 437 -15.13 6.93 -21.30
CA GLY A 437 -16.17 7.45 -20.44
C GLY A 437 -17.14 8.39 -21.16
N GLY A 438 -18.28 8.63 -20.52
CA GLY A 438 -19.32 9.53 -21.06
C GLY A 438 -18.95 11.00 -20.98
N GLY A 439 -18.07 11.37 -20.06
CA GLY A 439 -17.52 12.72 -19.88
C GLY A 439 -16.28 12.99 -20.73
N SER A 440 -15.84 12.07 -21.61
CA SER A 440 -14.65 12.28 -22.45
C SER A 440 -14.73 13.54 -23.33
N VAL A 441 -15.95 14.03 -23.57
CA VAL A 441 -16.24 15.32 -24.23
C VAL A 441 -15.65 16.55 -23.53
N LEU A 442 -15.28 16.43 -22.24
CA LEU A 442 -14.62 17.49 -21.48
C LEU A 442 -13.16 17.66 -21.88
N ALA A 443 -12.52 16.62 -22.41
CA ALA A 443 -11.10 16.62 -22.69
C ALA A 443 -10.78 17.44 -23.95
N PRO A 444 -9.66 18.20 -23.94
CA PRO A 444 -9.21 18.93 -25.12
C PRO A 444 -8.67 17.97 -26.20
N ALA A 445 -8.56 18.46 -27.44
CA ALA A 445 -8.02 17.69 -28.57
C ALA A 445 -6.51 17.42 -28.44
N GLU A 446 -5.79 18.30 -27.73
CA GLU A 446 -4.34 18.22 -27.52
C GLU A 446 -4.01 18.39 -26.03
N LEU A 447 -3.13 17.51 -25.54
CA LEU A 447 -2.62 17.49 -24.17
C LEU A 447 -1.09 17.49 -24.24
N ASP A 448 -0.44 18.34 -23.46
CA ASP A 448 1.01 18.43 -23.37
C ASP A 448 1.57 17.17 -22.69
N GLY A 449 2.75 16.72 -23.13
CA GLY A 449 3.39 15.52 -22.59
C GLY A 449 2.73 14.19 -23.02
N VAL A 450 1.78 14.22 -23.95
CA VAL A 450 1.10 13.06 -24.54
C VAL A 450 1.52 12.94 -26.00
N SER A 451 1.79 11.73 -26.51
CA SER A 451 2.22 11.54 -27.90
C SER A 451 1.05 11.63 -28.89
N LYS A 452 -0.11 11.12 -28.49
CA LYS A 452 -1.34 11.15 -29.26
C LYS A 452 -2.54 10.97 -28.34
N VAL A 453 -3.58 11.77 -28.56
CA VAL A 453 -4.89 11.58 -27.94
C VAL A 453 -5.77 10.76 -28.88
N ILE A 454 -6.33 9.66 -28.38
CA ILE A 454 -7.15 8.71 -29.14
C ILE A 454 -8.51 8.62 -28.46
N PHE A 455 -9.57 8.83 -29.23
CA PHE A 455 -10.95 8.56 -28.84
C PHE A 455 -11.40 7.26 -29.51
N PRO A 456 -11.41 6.13 -28.79
CA PRO A 456 -11.83 4.86 -29.38
C PRO A 456 -13.29 4.90 -29.85
N PRO A 457 -13.69 4.13 -30.87
CA PRO A 457 -15.11 3.91 -31.14
C PRO A 457 -15.78 3.34 -29.89
N PHE A 458 -17.03 3.72 -29.61
CA PHE A 458 -17.78 3.28 -28.42
C PHE A 458 -17.12 3.63 -27.07
N HIS A 459 -16.28 4.66 -27.01
CA HIS A 459 -15.58 5.09 -25.79
C HIS A 459 -16.50 5.32 -24.58
N SER A 460 -17.77 5.68 -24.80
CA SER A 460 -18.76 5.95 -23.74
C SER A 460 -19.23 4.72 -22.97
N VAL A 461 -18.97 3.51 -23.49
CA VAL A 461 -19.30 2.20 -22.87
C VAL A 461 -18.06 1.28 -22.83
N ALA A 462 -16.86 1.87 -22.84
CA ALA A 462 -15.61 1.11 -22.83
C ALA A 462 -15.53 0.15 -21.64
N ASN A 463 -16.03 0.54 -20.47
CA ASN A 463 -16.19 -0.34 -19.30
C ASN A 463 -16.96 -1.64 -19.62
N ALA A 464 -18.16 -1.55 -20.19
CA ALA A 464 -18.97 -2.72 -20.54
C ALA A 464 -18.28 -3.59 -21.62
N VAL A 465 -17.58 -2.98 -22.57
CA VAL A 465 -16.75 -3.70 -23.56
C VAL A 465 -15.59 -4.44 -22.88
N GLY A 466 -14.92 -3.80 -21.92
CA GLY A 466 -13.86 -4.43 -21.12
C GLY A 466 -14.35 -5.62 -20.31
N ALA A 467 -15.57 -5.54 -19.76
CA ALA A 467 -16.22 -6.66 -19.11
C ALA A 467 -16.44 -7.82 -20.12
N ALA A 468 -17.01 -7.55 -21.30
CA ALA A 468 -17.26 -8.57 -22.33
C ALA A 468 -15.98 -9.28 -22.84
N MET A 469 -14.87 -8.55 -22.90
CA MET A 469 -13.59 -9.02 -23.46
C MET A 469 -12.57 -9.53 -22.44
N SER A 470 -12.95 -9.56 -21.16
CA SER A 470 -12.04 -10.02 -20.11
C SER A 470 -11.63 -11.48 -20.31
N LYS A 471 -10.36 -11.76 -20.04
CA LYS A 471 -9.74 -13.07 -20.21
C LYS A 471 -9.75 -13.85 -18.89
N VAL A 472 -9.40 -15.13 -18.90
CA VAL A 472 -9.31 -15.95 -17.68
C VAL A 472 -7.86 -16.04 -17.22
N GLY A 473 -7.61 -15.90 -15.91
CA GLY A 473 -6.27 -15.84 -15.34
C GLY A 473 -5.95 -16.89 -14.28
N GLY A 474 -4.65 -17.12 -14.07
CA GLY A 474 -4.10 -17.91 -12.97
C GLY A 474 -2.84 -17.26 -12.42
N THR A 475 -2.82 -17.00 -11.11
CA THR A 475 -1.69 -16.37 -10.42
C THR A 475 -1.09 -17.29 -9.37
N VAL A 476 0.23 -17.31 -9.32
CA VAL A 476 1.06 -17.94 -8.30
C VAL A 476 1.92 -16.85 -7.68
N ASP A 477 1.89 -16.73 -6.36
CA ASP A 477 2.80 -15.91 -5.57
C ASP A 477 3.17 -16.79 -4.37
N SER A 478 4.41 -17.22 -4.29
CA SER A 478 4.83 -18.21 -3.30
C SER A 478 6.29 -18.07 -2.94
N ILE A 479 6.61 -18.35 -1.68
CA ILE A 479 8.00 -18.59 -1.25
C ILE A 479 8.34 -20.03 -1.58
N GLU A 480 9.47 -20.20 -2.26
CA GLU A 480 9.95 -21.47 -2.76
C GLU A 480 11.40 -21.71 -2.31
N SER A 481 11.72 -22.96 -2.01
CA SER A 481 13.08 -23.35 -1.63
C SER A 481 13.96 -23.55 -2.88
N THR A 482 15.15 -22.97 -2.84
CA THR A 482 16.24 -23.16 -3.79
C THR A 482 17.38 -23.98 -3.16
N ALA A 483 17.08 -24.84 -2.18
CA ALA A 483 18.11 -25.64 -1.48
C ALA A 483 18.64 -26.76 -2.37
N GLU A 484 17.75 -27.33 -3.18
CA GLU A 484 18.02 -28.43 -4.11
C GLU A 484 17.82 -28.01 -5.57
N LYS A 485 17.30 -26.80 -5.81
CA LYS A 485 16.93 -26.27 -7.13
C LYS A 485 17.50 -24.88 -7.33
N THR A 486 17.81 -24.53 -8.57
CA THR A 486 18.17 -23.18 -8.98
C THR A 486 16.94 -22.25 -8.98
N VAL A 487 17.17 -20.93 -8.88
CA VAL A 487 16.09 -19.93 -8.99
C VAL A 487 15.32 -20.09 -10.31
N ALA A 488 16.02 -20.40 -11.41
CA ALA A 488 15.40 -20.58 -12.71
C ALA A 488 14.42 -21.77 -12.73
N GLU A 489 14.80 -22.92 -12.18
CA GLU A 489 13.92 -24.10 -12.09
C GLU A 489 12.67 -23.82 -11.26
N VAL A 490 12.84 -23.15 -10.12
CA VAL A 490 11.73 -22.75 -9.24
C VAL A 490 10.78 -21.77 -9.95
N VAL A 491 11.33 -20.82 -10.70
CA VAL A 491 10.55 -19.88 -11.52
C VAL A 491 9.77 -20.62 -12.60
N ASP A 492 10.36 -21.60 -13.26
CA ASP A 492 9.68 -22.39 -14.30
C ASP A 492 8.56 -23.28 -13.75
N GLU A 493 8.73 -23.84 -12.55
CA GLU A 493 7.66 -24.56 -11.84
C GLU A 493 6.50 -23.64 -11.45
N ALA A 494 6.79 -22.41 -11.01
CA ALA A 494 5.77 -21.41 -10.72
C ALA A 494 4.99 -20.99 -11.98
N LYS A 495 5.68 -20.80 -13.12
CA LYS A 495 5.05 -20.53 -14.42
C LYS A 495 4.10 -21.65 -14.83
N ALA A 496 4.55 -22.91 -14.73
CA ALA A 496 3.72 -24.07 -15.07
C ALA A 496 2.45 -24.13 -14.20
N ARG A 497 2.57 -23.92 -12.88
CA ARG A 497 1.41 -23.87 -11.98
C ARG A 497 0.46 -22.71 -12.29
N ALA A 498 0.98 -21.55 -12.70
CA ALA A 498 0.16 -20.41 -13.10
C ALA A 498 -0.67 -20.73 -14.37
N ILE A 499 -0.05 -21.39 -15.36
CA ILE A 499 -0.72 -21.86 -16.58
C ILE A 499 -1.83 -22.86 -16.23
N GLU A 500 -1.53 -23.88 -15.41
CA GLU A 500 -2.53 -24.87 -15.01
C GLU A 500 -3.69 -24.25 -14.23
N LYS A 501 -3.43 -23.26 -13.37
CA LYS A 501 -4.49 -22.48 -12.70
C LYS A 501 -5.37 -21.72 -13.71
N ALA A 502 -4.78 -21.09 -14.73
CA ALA A 502 -5.55 -20.38 -15.74
C ALA A 502 -6.47 -21.34 -16.53
N VAL A 503 -5.95 -22.52 -16.89
CA VAL A 503 -6.73 -23.57 -17.57
C VAL A 503 -7.85 -24.10 -16.66
N ALA A 504 -7.56 -24.36 -15.38
CA ALA A 504 -8.56 -24.81 -14.42
C ALA A 504 -9.69 -23.78 -14.20
N SER A 505 -9.39 -22.48 -14.36
CA SER A 505 -10.38 -21.39 -14.33
C SER A 505 -11.19 -21.25 -15.63
N GLY A 506 -10.91 -22.05 -16.67
CA GLY A 506 -11.65 -22.06 -17.94
C GLY A 506 -10.91 -21.48 -19.15
N ALA A 507 -9.59 -21.23 -19.06
CA ALA A 507 -8.81 -20.77 -20.21
C ALA A 507 -8.56 -21.88 -21.25
N ILE A 508 -8.64 -21.53 -22.53
CA ILE A 508 -8.23 -22.37 -23.66
C ILE A 508 -6.70 -22.48 -23.63
N ARG A 509 -6.17 -23.67 -23.36
CA ARG A 509 -4.73 -23.91 -23.13
C ARG A 509 -3.84 -23.35 -24.23
N GLU A 510 -4.25 -23.45 -25.50
CA GLU A 510 -3.50 -22.99 -26.66
C GLU A 510 -3.38 -21.46 -26.74
N THR A 511 -4.21 -20.73 -26.00
CA THR A 511 -4.21 -19.26 -25.95
C THR A 511 -3.54 -18.70 -24.70
N VAL A 512 -3.10 -19.57 -23.78
CA VAL A 512 -2.51 -19.15 -22.50
C VAL A 512 -1.08 -18.66 -22.71
N TYR A 513 -0.78 -17.47 -22.20
CA TYR A 513 0.57 -16.91 -22.15
C TYR A 513 0.88 -16.32 -20.77
N LEU A 514 2.16 -16.13 -20.46
CA LEU A 514 2.60 -15.51 -19.22
C LEU A 514 2.54 -13.99 -19.34
N ALA A 515 1.69 -13.36 -18.54
CA ALA A 515 1.53 -11.91 -18.51
C ALA A 515 2.56 -11.24 -17.60
N GLU A 516 3.03 -11.93 -16.57
CA GLU A 516 3.97 -11.41 -15.57
C GLU A 516 4.77 -12.55 -14.94
N VAL A 517 6.07 -12.34 -14.74
CA VAL A 517 6.96 -13.22 -13.98
C VAL A 517 7.98 -12.36 -13.23
N ASP A 518 8.02 -12.48 -11.91
CA ASP A 518 9.00 -11.82 -11.05
C ASP A 518 9.53 -12.79 -9.99
N SER A 519 10.75 -12.58 -9.52
CA SER A 519 11.37 -13.38 -8.46
C SER A 519 12.21 -12.51 -7.53
N MET A 520 11.95 -12.61 -6.23
CA MET A 520 12.59 -11.81 -5.19
C MET A 520 13.22 -12.73 -4.13
N PRO A 521 14.55 -12.70 -3.93
CA PRO A 521 15.19 -13.50 -2.88
C PRO A 521 14.77 -13.00 -1.48
N LEU A 522 14.63 -13.92 -0.51
CA LEU A 522 14.22 -13.58 0.87
C LEU A 522 15.39 -13.27 1.79
N GLN A 523 15.26 -12.20 2.59
CA GLN A 523 16.34 -11.76 3.44
C GLN A 523 16.54 -12.70 4.65
N TYR A 524 17.80 -13.02 4.96
CA TYR A 524 18.22 -13.87 6.09
C TYR A 524 17.70 -15.31 6.08
N VAL A 525 17.22 -15.80 4.93
CA VAL A 525 16.87 -17.21 4.74
C VAL A 525 17.66 -17.71 3.57
N ALA A 526 18.60 -18.62 3.84
CA ALA A 526 19.36 -19.25 2.77
C ALA A 526 18.41 -20.10 1.93
N ASN A 527 18.69 -20.13 0.63
CA ASN A 527 18.00 -21.02 -0.29
C ASN A 527 16.48 -20.84 -0.35
N GLN A 528 15.99 -19.60 -0.32
CA GLN A 528 14.58 -19.30 -0.56
C GLN A 528 14.36 -18.05 -1.42
N VAL A 529 13.34 -18.12 -2.27
CA VAL A 529 12.94 -17.04 -3.19
C VAL A 529 11.42 -16.93 -3.23
N ARG A 530 10.89 -15.71 -3.18
CA ARG A 530 9.47 -15.44 -3.51
C ARG A 530 9.35 -15.34 -5.03
N VAL A 531 8.47 -16.12 -5.64
CA VAL A 531 8.19 -16.08 -7.08
C VAL A 531 6.76 -15.67 -7.31
N ILE A 532 6.56 -14.70 -8.21
CA ILE A 532 5.27 -14.25 -8.70
C ILE A 532 5.18 -14.62 -10.18
N ALA A 533 4.16 -15.38 -10.59
CA ALA A 533 3.91 -15.76 -11.97
C ALA A 533 2.42 -15.68 -12.29
N ARG A 534 2.08 -15.03 -13.39
CA ARG A 534 0.70 -14.85 -13.85
C ARG A 534 0.54 -15.32 -15.29
N ALA A 535 -0.42 -16.21 -15.51
CA ALA A 535 -0.81 -16.69 -16.83
C ALA A 535 -2.24 -16.26 -17.16
N VAL A 536 -2.51 -15.96 -18.44
CA VAL A 536 -3.83 -15.51 -18.91
C VAL A 536 -4.15 -16.11 -20.28
N GLY A 537 -5.40 -16.48 -20.53
CA GLY A 537 -5.87 -17.02 -21.82
C GLY A 537 -7.34 -16.73 -22.12
N GLU A 538 -7.77 -17.03 -23.35
CA GLU A 538 -9.15 -16.86 -23.80
C GLU A 538 -10.11 -17.83 -23.09
N LEU A 539 -11.32 -17.37 -22.78
CA LEU A 539 -12.36 -18.19 -22.15
C LEU A 539 -12.89 -19.26 -23.11
N SER A 540 -12.93 -20.52 -22.66
CA SER A 540 -13.59 -21.62 -23.38
C SER A 540 -15.11 -21.60 -23.17
N PRO A 541 -15.94 -21.59 -24.22
CA PRO A 541 -17.40 -21.73 -24.10
C PRO A 541 -17.85 -23.14 -23.64
N GLU A 542 -16.99 -24.15 -23.78
CA GLU A 542 -17.33 -25.58 -23.59
C GLU A 542 -16.87 -26.12 -22.21
N GLY A 543 -16.07 -25.35 -21.46
CA GLY A 543 -15.37 -25.82 -20.26
C GLY A 543 -16.06 -25.59 -18.91
N THR A 544 -17.30 -25.09 -18.88
CA THR A 544 -17.99 -24.73 -17.62
C THR A 544 -19.12 -25.72 -17.33
N PRO A 545 -19.26 -26.25 -16.09
CA PRO A 545 -20.41 -27.05 -15.73
C PRO A 545 -21.71 -26.28 -16.01
N SER A 546 -22.68 -26.94 -16.64
CA SER A 546 -24.03 -26.39 -16.76
C SER A 546 -24.62 -26.10 -15.38
N LEU A 547 -25.58 -25.19 -15.33
CA LEU A 547 -26.28 -24.71 -14.13
C LEU A 547 -26.81 -25.83 -13.20
N ASP A 548 -26.91 -27.07 -13.68
CA ASP A 548 -27.54 -28.20 -13.00
C ASP A 548 -26.62 -28.98 -12.03
N ASN A 549 -25.29 -28.79 -12.07
CA ASN A 549 -24.34 -29.65 -11.33
C ASN A 549 -23.85 -29.11 -9.98
N ILE A 550 -24.41 -28.02 -9.47
CA ILE A 550 -24.15 -27.56 -8.10
C ILE A 550 -25.30 -28.05 -7.23
N GLN A 551 -25.10 -29.17 -6.52
CA GLN A 551 -25.96 -29.52 -5.40
C GLN A 551 -26.03 -28.31 -4.47
N ASN A 552 -27.24 -27.82 -4.21
CA ASN A 552 -27.57 -26.90 -3.13
C ASN A 552 -27.08 -27.50 -1.82
N GLY A 553 -25.83 -27.20 -1.45
CA GLY A 553 -25.33 -27.43 -0.11
C GLY A 553 -25.99 -26.40 0.81
N GLY A 554 -27.14 -26.76 1.36
CA GLY A 554 -27.75 -26.20 2.56
C GLY A 554 -27.95 -24.68 2.57
N ASP A 555 -29.04 -24.23 1.96
CA ASP A 555 -30.05 -23.32 2.57
C ASP A 555 -30.96 -22.84 1.44
N ASP A 556 -31.94 -23.69 1.12
CA ASP A 556 -33.21 -23.27 0.52
C ASP A 556 -34.03 -22.53 1.60
N ASP A 557 -33.50 -21.43 2.13
CA ASP A 557 -34.32 -20.47 2.84
C ASP A 557 -35.00 -19.59 1.77
N GLU A 558 -36.14 -20.07 1.27
CA GLU A 558 -37.11 -19.28 0.48
C GLU A 558 -37.74 -18.13 1.32
N GLY A 559 -37.18 -17.81 2.49
CA GLY A 559 -37.79 -16.96 3.51
C GLY A 559 -37.37 -15.49 3.56
N ASP A 560 -36.34 -15.02 2.83
CA ASP A 560 -35.89 -13.62 2.95
C ASP A 560 -35.81 -12.86 1.62
N ASP A 561 -36.95 -12.81 0.92
CA ASP A 561 -37.24 -11.82 -0.12
C ASP A 561 -37.62 -10.45 0.50
N THR A 562 -37.29 -10.18 1.77
CA THR A 562 -37.52 -8.84 2.32
C THR A 562 -36.52 -7.86 1.72
N ILE A 563 -37.03 -7.14 0.71
CA ILE A 563 -36.66 -5.78 0.33
C ILE A 563 -36.26 -5.05 1.61
N TYR A 564 -35.12 -4.34 1.60
CA TYR A 564 -34.73 -3.45 2.68
C TYR A 564 -35.97 -2.74 3.21
N SER A 565 -36.52 -3.17 4.34
CA SER A 565 -37.41 -2.31 5.10
C SER A 565 -36.58 -1.07 5.37
N GLU A 566 -37.13 0.10 5.10
CA GLU A 566 -36.54 1.39 5.42
C GLU A 566 -36.34 1.48 6.95
N VAL A 567 -35.40 0.72 7.49
CA VAL A 567 -34.78 1.04 8.76
C VAL A 567 -33.91 2.24 8.43
N PRO A 568 -34.13 3.40 9.07
CA PRO A 568 -33.34 4.60 8.83
C PRO A 568 -31.87 4.23 8.86
N LYS A 569 -31.10 4.74 7.88
CA LYS A 569 -29.63 4.66 7.93
C LYS A 569 -29.25 5.10 9.34
N GLN A 570 -28.73 4.18 10.17
CA GLN A 570 -28.10 4.61 11.39
C GLN A 570 -26.90 5.41 10.92
N ASN A 571 -27.06 6.74 10.91
CA ASN A 571 -25.92 7.63 10.94
C ASN A 571 -25.24 7.31 12.26
N LEU A 572 -24.34 6.32 12.26
CA LEU A 572 -23.20 6.37 13.14
C LEU A 572 -22.52 7.67 12.72
N ASP A 573 -22.73 8.72 13.52
CA ASP A 573 -22.30 10.06 13.16
C ASP A 573 -20.83 9.97 12.77
N ALA A 574 -20.56 10.22 11.49
CA ALA A 574 -19.19 10.32 11.00
C ALA A 574 -18.43 11.42 11.77
N GLU A 575 -19.15 12.35 12.41
CA GLU A 575 -18.63 13.33 13.38
C GLU A 575 -18.18 12.70 14.71
N GLU A 576 -18.84 11.67 15.23
CA GLU A 576 -18.50 11.02 16.51
C GLU A 576 -17.23 10.15 16.40
N PHE A 577 -16.93 9.66 15.19
CA PHE A 577 -15.72 8.90 14.86
C PHE A 577 -14.73 9.66 13.95
N SER A 578 -15.03 10.89 13.57
CA SER A 578 -14.08 11.87 13.06
C SER A 578 -13.12 12.20 14.20
N ALA A 579 -12.24 11.26 14.50
CA ALA A 579 -11.24 11.36 15.53
C ALA A 579 -10.47 12.66 15.32
N ASN A 580 -10.68 13.61 16.24
CA ASN A 580 -9.87 14.81 16.49
C ASN A 580 -8.96 15.16 15.32
N THR A 581 -9.50 15.86 14.30
CA THR A 581 -8.66 16.46 13.27
C THR A 581 -7.71 17.44 13.95
N VAL A 582 -6.50 16.96 14.23
CA VAL A 582 -5.46 17.77 14.84
C VAL A 582 -5.05 18.81 13.81
N ASP A 583 -5.23 20.08 14.16
CA ASP A 583 -4.64 21.17 13.40
C ASP A 583 -3.12 21.10 13.56
N VAL A 584 -2.47 20.56 12.52
CA VAL A 584 -1.03 20.34 12.46
C VAL A 584 -0.25 21.65 12.65
N ALA A 585 -0.81 22.80 12.22
CA ALA A 585 -0.17 24.10 12.33
C ALA A 585 -0.11 24.58 13.78
N THR A 586 -1.16 24.36 14.56
CA THR A 586 -1.28 24.85 15.94
C THR A 586 -0.97 23.80 17.01
N TYR A 587 -0.80 22.53 16.63
CA TYR A 587 -0.46 21.45 17.55
C TYR A 587 0.80 21.75 18.37
N ARG A 588 0.71 21.50 19.68
CA ARG A 588 1.83 21.60 20.63
C ARG A 588 1.95 20.30 21.43
N PRO A 589 3.13 19.65 21.45
CA PRO A 589 3.41 18.53 22.34
C PRO A 589 3.11 18.85 23.80
N LYS A 590 2.58 17.86 24.53
CA LYS A 590 2.30 18.00 25.95
C LYS A 590 3.58 17.74 26.77
N VAL A 591 4.23 18.78 27.25
CA VAL A 591 5.37 18.67 28.18
C VAL A 591 4.93 19.03 29.59
N VAL A 592 5.18 18.13 30.54
CA VAL A 592 4.81 18.29 31.95
C VAL A 592 6.01 18.08 32.85
N LYS A 593 6.14 18.90 33.88
CA LYS A 593 7.18 18.71 34.90
C LYS A 593 6.78 17.59 35.85
N ASN A 594 7.57 16.53 35.89
CA ASN A 594 7.37 15.42 36.81
C ASN A 594 7.56 15.92 38.26
N PRO A 595 6.55 15.80 39.15
CA PRO A 595 6.62 16.37 40.49
C PRO A 595 7.58 15.60 41.41
N GLN A 596 7.90 14.34 41.12
CA GLN A 596 8.83 13.52 41.91
C GLN A 596 10.29 13.77 41.51
N THR A 597 10.59 13.85 40.22
CA THR A 597 11.97 13.98 39.72
C THR A 597 12.35 15.42 39.43
N GLY A 598 11.37 16.31 39.22
CA GLY A 598 11.57 17.68 38.76
C GLY A 598 12.00 17.80 37.30
N ILE A 599 11.99 16.69 36.54
CA ILE A 599 12.37 16.64 35.12
C ILE A 599 11.15 16.95 34.25
N ASP A 600 11.33 17.71 33.18
CA ASP A 600 10.29 17.94 32.17
C ASP A 600 10.16 16.70 31.27
N GLU A 601 8.94 16.19 31.15
CA GLU A 601 8.59 14.98 30.42
C GLU A 601 7.63 15.32 29.29
N TRP A 602 8.00 15.00 28.06
CA TRP A 602 7.08 15.00 26.94
C TRP A 602 6.20 13.76 27.01
N ILE A 603 4.91 13.97 27.29
CA ILE A 603 3.87 12.93 27.28
C ILE A 603 3.45 12.70 25.83
N VAL A 604 3.86 11.56 25.29
CA VAL A 604 3.70 11.22 23.88
C VAL A 604 2.23 10.91 23.57
N SER A 605 1.64 11.60 22.59
CA SER A 605 0.28 11.37 22.09
C SER A 605 0.26 10.45 20.85
N GLU A 606 -0.94 10.00 20.41
CA GLU A 606 -1.06 9.25 19.15
C GLU A 606 -0.50 10.03 17.95
N THR A 607 -0.71 11.35 17.91
CA THR A 607 -0.18 12.23 16.86
C THR A 607 1.34 12.29 16.90
N ASP A 608 1.92 12.36 18.10
CA ASP A 608 3.37 12.37 18.27
C ASP A 608 4.00 11.08 17.75
N VAL A 609 3.42 9.91 18.07
CA VAL A 609 3.91 8.62 17.59
C VAL A 609 3.83 8.52 16.07
N ALA A 610 2.75 9.01 15.45
CA ALA A 610 2.60 9.01 13.99
C ALA A 610 3.71 9.83 13.31
N TRP A 611 4.01 11.03 13.83
CA TRP A 611 5.08 11.87 13.27
C TRP A 611 6.47 11.31 13.57
N LEU A 612 6.69 10.76 14.77
CA LEU A 612 7.93 10.04 15.09
C LEU A 612 8.15 8.89 14.11
N ALA A 613 7.13 8.09 13.81
CA ALA A 613 7.22 6.97 12.87
C ALA A 613 7.64 7.42 11.46
N ASP A 614 6.97 8.43 10.89
CA ASP A 614 7.31 8.95 9.56
C ASP A 614 8.73 9.55 9.52
N GLY A 615 9.12 10.30 10.55
CA GLY A 615 10.45 10.89 10.64
C GLY A 615 11.58 9.88 10.88
N CYS A 616 11.35 8.89 11.73
CA CYS A 616 12.27 7.76 11.92
C CYS A 616 12.48 7.01 10.60
N TYR A 617 11.46 6.90 9.75
CA TYR A 617 11.59 6.25 8.45
C TYR A 617 12.46 7.06 7.47
N VAL A 618 12.34 8.40 7.48
CA VAL A 618 13.25 9.29 6.73
C VAL A 618 14.69 9.13 7.21
N LEU A 619 14.92 9.25 8.52
CA LEU A 619 16.27 9.15 9.10
C LEU A 619 16.87 7.74 9.00
N GLY A 620 16.04 6.72 8.74
CA GLY A 620 16.46 5.34 8.52
C GLY A 620 17.26 5.10 7.23
N CYS A 621 17.32 6.05 6.30
CA CYS A 621 18.11 5.92 5.07
C CYS A 621 17.80 4.61 4.30
N ALA A 622 16.51 4.27 4.20
CA ALA A 622 15.94 3.04 3.65
C ALA A 622 16.10 1.74 4.49
N GLY A 623 16.74 1.83 5.66
CA GLY A 623 16.85 0.74 6.64
C GLY A 623 16.10 0.99 7.95
N GLY A 624 16.47 0.25 9.01
CA GLY A 624 15.77 0.26 10.31
C GLY A 624 14.40 -0.45 10.34
N GLY A 625 13.96 -0.99 9.19
CA GLY A 625 12.67 -1.65 9.03
C GLY A 625 11.48 -0.68 8.98
N SER A 626 10.33 -1.16 8.50
CA SER A 626 9.11 -0.34 8.49
C SER A 626 8.67 -0.04 9.94
N PRO A 627 8.37 1.22 10.29
CA PRO A 627 7.89 1.56 11.63
C PRO A 627 6.41 1.21 11.85
N PHE A 628 5.70 0.77 10.81
CA PHE A 628 4.24 0.68 10.81
C PHE A 628 3.66 -0.19 11.93
N SER A 629 4.18 -1.42 12.10
CA SER A 629 3.69 -2.34 13.13
C SER A 629 3.96 -1.83 14.54
N GLU A 630 5.15 -1.29 14.80
CA GLU A 630 5.50 -0.71 16.10
C GLU A 630 4.71 0.56 16.39
N HIS A 631 4.45 1.40 15.38
CA HIS A 631 3.57 2.56 15.51
C HIS A 631 2.18 2.14 15.99
N ILE A 632 1.58 1.11 15.36
CA ILE A 632 0.26 0.60 15.76
C ILE A 632 0.30 0.08 17.19
N ARG A 633 1.32 -0.69 17.57
CA ARG A 633 1.50 -1.22 18.92
C ARG A 633 1.54 -0.10 19.96
N ILE A 634 2.37 0.92 19.75
CA ILE A 634 2.55 2.04 20.67
C ILE A 634 1.27 2.88 20.77
N ARG A 635 0.63 3.17 19.64
CA ARG A 635 -0.66 3.88 19.60
C ARG A 635 -1.74 3.14 20.38
N ASP A 636 -1.81 1.82 20.25
CA ASP A 636 -2.79 1.02 20.98
C ASP A 636 -2.49 0.95 22.48
N GLN A 637 -1.22 0.98 22.90
CA GLN A 637 -0.86 1.16 24.32
C GLN A 637 -1.39 2.50 24.86
N ILE A 638 -1.24 3.59 24.10
CA ILE A 638 -1.77 4.91 24.48
C ILE A 638 -3.29 4.86 24.63
N ARG A 639 -3.99 4.23 23.67
CA ARG A 639 -5.46 4.04 23.73
C ARG A 639 -5.92 3.20 24.91
N GLN A 640 -5.08 2.26 25.37
CA GLN A 640 -5.32 1.46 26.57
C GLN A 640 -5.02 2.22 27.88
N GLY A 641 -4.59 3.49 27.79
CA GLY A 641 -4.31 4.36 28.94
C GLY A 641 -2.88 4.26 29.47
N HIS A 642 -1.98 3.58 28.76
CA HIS A 642 -0.56 3.57 29.13
C HIS A 642 0.11 4.91 28.82
N THR A 643 1.04 5.29 29.68
CA THR A 643 1.79 6.56 29.55
C THR A 643 3.18 6.29 29.00
N ILE A 644 3.60 7.14 28.07
CA ILE A 644 4.91 7.11 27.43
C ILE A 644 5.53 8.51 27.58
N ARG A 645 6.80 8.56 27.98
CA ARG A 645 7.50 9.80 28.28
C ARG A 645 8.83 9.86 27.53
N ILE A 646 9.11 10.99 26.91
CA ILE A 646 10.43 11.34 26.38
C ILE A 646 11.01 12.46 27.25
N ILE A 647 12.29 12.36 27.61
CA ILE A 647 13.02 13.37 28.39
C ILE A 647 14.23 13.89 27.64
N ASP A 648 14.60 15.13 27.97
CA ASP A 648 15.79 15.77 27.43
C ASP A 648 17.06 15.04 27.90
N PRO A 649 18.05 14.76 27.02
CA PRO A 649 19.25 14.01 27.39
C PRO A 649 20.05 14.70 28.49
N TYR A 650 20.05 16.04 28.56
CA TYR A 650 20.80 16.79 29.58
C TYR A 650 20.13 16.76 30.96
N SER A 651 18.90 16.26 31.06
CA SER A 651 18.21 16.03 32.35
C SER A 651 18.63 14.73 33.04
N VAL A 652 19.32 13.83 32.33
CA VAL A 652 19.72 12.51 32.82
C VAL A 652 20.95 12.63 33.72
N LYS A 653 20.92 11.99 34.90
CA LYS A 653 22.07 11.95 35.80
C LYS A 653 23.25 11.22 35.16
N LYS A 654 24.48 11.67 35.45
CA LYS A 654 25.71 11.09 34.89
C LYS A 654 25.88 9.60 35.21
N ASP A 655 25.46 9.18 36.40
CA ASP A 655 25.51 7.81 36.90
C ASP A 655 24.23 7.00 36.64
N ALA A 656 23.25 7.56 35.92
CA ALA A 656 22.01 6.87 35.59
C ALA A 656 22.29 5.58 34.80
N VAL A 657 21.60 4.50 35.15
CA VAL A 657 21.64 3.22 34.41
C VAL A 657 20.64 3.28 33.27
N ILE A 658 21.13 3.18 32.03
CA ILE A 658 20.31 3.30 30.83
C ILE A 658 20.36 1.98 30.06
N TYR A 659 19.21 1.36 29.87
CA TYR A 659 19.07 0.19 29.00
C TYR A 659 18.76 0.61 27.57
N TRP A 660 19.27 -0.16 26.62
CA TRP A 660 19.05 0.08 25.20
C TRP A 660 19.10 -1.24 24.43
N GLY A 661 18.47 -1.23 23.26
CA GLY A 661 18.22 -2.43 22.50
C GLY A 661 17.47 -2.13 21.21
N GLY A 662 17.12 -3.19 20.50
CA GLY A 662 16.49 -3.13 19.18
C GLY A 662 16.04 -4.49 18.71
N HIS A 663 15.52 -4.56 17.48
CA HIS A 663 15.37 -5.80 16.77
C HIS A 663 16.58 -6.10 15.90
N MET A 664 16.95 -7.37 15.83
CA MET A 664 17.97 -7.86 14.91
C MET A 664 17.41 -9.01 14.07
N GLY A 665 17.46 -8.88 12.75
CA GLY A 665 17.05 -9.94 11.84
C GLY A 665 16.50 -9.41 10.53
N SER A 666 15.59 -10.17 9.95
CA SER A 666 15.02 -9.94 8.63
C SER A 666 13.80 -9.03 8.61
N PRO A 667 13.86 -7.91 7.90
CA PRO A 667 12.66 -7.18 7.50
C PRO A 667 11.62 -8.06 6.80
N ALA A 668 12.04 -9.10 6.06
CA ALA A 668 11.11 -10.02 5.40
C ALA A 668 10.36 -10.93 6.40
N VAL A 669 10.94 -11.20 7.58
CA VAL A 669 10.23 -11.90 8.67
C VAL A 669 9.20 -10.98 9.30
N SER A 670 9.54 -9.72 9.58
CA SER A 670 8.67 -8.77 10.27
C SER A 670 7.37 -8.43 9.49
N VAL A 671 7.35 -8.64 8.17
CA VAL A 671 6.14 -8.49 7.35
C VAL A 671 5.08 -9.55 7.68
N GLU A 672 5.50 -10.74 8.11
CA GLU A 672 4.62 -11.91 8.27
C GLU A 672 4.53 -12.39 9.73
N ARG A 673 5.62 -12.28 10.49
CA ARG A 673 5.68 -12.57 11.92
C ARG A 673 5.84 -11.26 12.68
N GLN A 674 4.71 -10.71 13.13
CA GLN A 674 4.70 -9.50 13.96
C GLN A 674 5.45 -9.75 15.27
N ALA A 675 6.24 -8.76 15.70
CA ALA A 675 6.96 -8.82 16.96
C ALA A 675 6.00 -9.01 18.14
N ASN A 676 6.49 -9.70 19.16
CA ASN A 676 5.87 -9.76 20.47
C ASN A 676 6.62 -8.76 21.38
N ASN A 677 7.09 -9.21 22.54
CA ASN A 677 7.86 -8.41 23.49
C ASN A 677 9.30 -8.92 23.61
N GLU A 678 9.89 -9.37 22.49
CA GLU A 678 11.22 -10.01 22.49
C GLU A 678 12.30 -9.10 23.05
N THR A 679 12.25 -7.82 22.68
CA THR A 679 13.24 -6.83 23.14
C THR A 679 13.08 -6.55 24.64
N GLU A 680 11.85 -6.35 25.10
CA GLU A 680 11.54 -6.17 26.52
C GLU A 680 11.98 -7.39 27.35
N GLN A 681 11.74 -8.62 26.85
CA GLN A 681 12.18 -9.84 27.52
C GLN A 681 13.72 -10.03 27.48
N SER A 682 14.39 -9.63 26.40
CA SER A 682 15.86 -9.66 26.35
C SER A 682 16.49 -8.68 27.35
N ILE A 683 15.86 -7.52 27.56
CA ILE A 683 16.25 -6.58 28.65
C ILE A 683 16.04 -7.25 30.00
N HIS A 684 14.90 -7.91 30.21
CA HIS A 684 14.60 -8.61 31.46
C HIS A 684 15.64 -9.69 31.77
N ALA A 685 15.95 -10.56 30.81
CA ALA A 685 16.96 -11.61 30.96
C ALA A 685 18.37 -11.03 31.25
N LEU A 686 18.70 -9.89 30.63
CA LEU A 686 19.97 -9.22 30.90
C LEU A 686 19.99 -8.55 32.29
N MET A 687 18.88 -8.00 32.75
CA MET A 687 18.73 -7.48 34.12
C MET A 687 18.91 -8.60 35.16
N GLU A 688 18.29 -9.77 34.95
CA GLU A 688 18.49 -10.93 35.82
C GLU A 688 19.95 -11.37 35.86
N TYR A 689 20.60 -11.43 34.69
CA TYR A 689 22.02 -11.79 34.58
C TYR A 689 22.93 -10.80 35.32
N LEU A 690 22.66 -9.50 35.18
CA LEU A 690 23.42 -8.43 35.82
C LEU A 690 23.02 -8.19 37.29
N LYS A 691 21.94 -8.82 37.75
CA LYS A 691 21.33 -8.60 39.07
C LYS A 691 20.91 -7.14 39.28
N HIS A 692 20.30 -6.56 38.26
CA HIS A 692 19.68 -5.24 38.34
C HIS A 692 18.20 -5.38 38.65
N ASP A 693 17.75 -4.80 39.76
CA ASP A 693 16.32 -4.78 40.12
C ASP A 693 15.54 -3.66 39.38
N SER A 694 16.25 -2.63 38.92
CA SER A 694 15.68 -1.49 38.20
C SER A 694 16.75 -0.74 37.40
N PHE A 695 16.31 0.19 36.56
CA PHE A 695 17.14 1.15 35.83
C PHE A 695 16.45 2.50 35.74
N ASP A 696 17.14 3.53 35.26
CA ASP A 696 16.67 4.93 35.30
C ASP A 696 15.98 5.36 34.01
N ALA A 697 16.46 4.92 32.84
CA ALA A 697 15.90 5.33 31.54
C ALA A 697 16.16 4.29 30.43
N VAL A 698 15.47 4.47 29.29
CA VAL A 698 15.68 3.69 28.06
C VAL A 698 16.21 4.60 26.95
N MET A 699 17.03 4.07 26.05
CA MET A 699 17.57 4.78 24.88
C MET A 699 17.52 3.88 23.63
N GLY A 700 17.44 4.49 22.45
CA GLY A 700 17.47 3.77 21.17
C GLY A 700 18.87 3.27 20.80
N VAL A 701 18.93 2.14 20.08
CA VAL A 701 20.14 1.74 19.35
C VAL A 701 20.38 2.66 18.15
N GLU A 702 19.31 2.96 17.42
CA GLU A 702 19.31 3.78 16.20
C GLU A 702 17.99 4.56 16.12
N ILE A 703 17.97 5.70 15.42
CA ILE A 703 16.73 6.46 15.15
C ILE A 703 15.95 5.93 13.93
N GLY A 704 16.57 5.03 13.15
CA GLY A 704 16.02 4.58 11.87
C GLY A 704 14.85 3.60 12.00
N GLY A 705 13.79 3.84 11.23
CA GLY A 705 12.69 2.90 11.03
C GLY A 705 11.97 2.49 12.32
N GLY A 706 11.55 1.23 12.40
CA GLY A 706 10.84 0.68 13.57
C GLY A 706 11.69 0.63 14.84
N ASN A 707 13.00 0.43 14.71
CA ASN A 707 13.92 0.49 15.85
C ASN A 707 13.98 1.89 16.49
N GLY A 708 13.73 2.95 15.71
CA GLY A 708 13.70 4.33 16.20
C GLY A 708 12.60 4.60 17.22
N ILE A 709 11.44 3.94 17.09
CA ILE A 709 10.29 4.13 17.98
C ILE A 709 10.13 3.01 19.01
N LEU A 710 10.80 1.88 18.84
CA LEU A 710 10.77 0.75 19.78
C LEU A 710 11.06 1.12 21.25
N PRO A 711 12.00 2.04 21.57
CA PRO A 711 12.25 2.46 22.96
C PRO A 711 11.01 2.99 23.67
N LEU A 712 10.05 3.57 22.93
CA LEU A 712 8.78 4.06 23.47
C LEU A 712 7.93 2.93 24.04
N SER A 713 7.91 1.76 23.39
CA SER A 713 7.25 0.57 23.93
C SER A 713 7.94 0.11 25.22
N ILE A 714 9.27 -0.02 25.19
CA ILE A 714 10.06 -0.48 26.35
C ILE A 714 9.85 0.44 27.55
N GLY A 715 9.91 1.76 27.36
CA GLY A 715 9.75 2.75 28.42
C GLY A 715 8.31 2.99 28.89
N SER A 716 7.32 2.51 28.14
CA SER A 716 5.90 2.68 28.47
C SER A 716 5.56 2.16 29.87
N SER A 717 4.50 2.70 30.47
CA SER A 717 3.96 2.19 31.73
C SER A 717 3.38 0.77 31.65
N LYS A 718 3.26 0.20 30.45
CA LYS A 718 2.90 -1.22 30.24
C LYS A 718 4.05 -2.16 30.61
N HIS A 719 5.30 -1.73 30.38
CA HIS A 719 6.48 -2.57 30.49
C HIS A 719 7.35 -2.19 31.69
N TYR A 720 8.22 -1.19 31.56
CA TYR A 720 9.16 -0.81 32.62
C TYR A 720 8.81 0.48 33.36
N ASP A 721 7.88 1.28 32.82
CA ASP A 721 7.52 2.59 33.35
C ASP A 721 8.74 3.50 33.60
N ARG A 722 9.54 3.69 32.53
CA ARG A 722 10.76 4.50 32.54
C ARG A 722 10.79 5.50 31.38
N PRO A 723 11.31 6.71 31.58
CA PRO A 723 11.39 7.68 30.49
C PRO A 723 12.36 7.21 29.41
N VAL A 724 12.05 7.56 28.16
CA VAL A 724 12.94 7.39 27.02
C VAL A 724 13.79 8.65 26.89
N VAL A 725 15.10 8.48 26.80
CA VAL A 725 16.03 9.58 26.54
C VAL A 725 15.97 9.92 25.06
N ASP A 726 15.85 11.20 24.73
CA ASP A 726 15.91 11.69 23.35
C ASP A 726 17.35 11.64 22.81
N ALA A 727 17.82 10.42 22.53
CA ALA A 727 19.13 10.09 21.99
C ALA A 727 19.14 8.66 21.44
N ASP A 728 20.12 8.38 20.57
CA ASP A 728 20.46 7.02 20.14
C ASP A 728 21.96 6.89 19.84
N TRP A 729 22.44 5.69 19.49
CA TRP A 729 23.87 5.44 19.25
C TRP A 729 24.32 5.60 17.80
N MET A 730 23.43 5.95 16.88
CA MET A 730 23.73 5.98 15.45
C MET A 730 23.37 7.30 14.76
N GLY A 731 22.27 7.97 15.14
CA GLY A 731 21.73 9.16 14.46
C GLY A 731 21.19 8.89 13.04
N ARG A 732 21.20 7.62 12.63
CA ARG A 732 20.72 7.06 11.36
C ARG A 732 20.56 5.55 11.55
N ALA A 733 20.15 4.80 10.52
CA ALA A 733 20.30 3.34 10.55
C ALA A 733 21.69 2.90 10.07
N TYR A 734 22.20 1.81 10.67
CA TYR A 734 23.35 1.04 10.18
C TYR A 734 23.02 -0.45 10.09
N PRO A 735 23.64 -1.19 9.15
CA PRO A 735 23.29 -2.58 8.93
C PRO A 735 23.75 -3.51 10.06
N THR A 736 24.71 -3.10 10.90
CA THR A 736 25.36 -3.96 11.89
C THR A 736 25.42 -3.33 13.27
N PHE A 737 25.24 -4.15 14.31
CA PHE A 737 25.12 -3.73 15.70
C PHE A 737 26.38 -3.06 16.26
N TRP A 738 27.55 -3.43 15.73
CA TRP A 738 28.83 -2.84 16.13
C TRP A 738 29.10 -1.46 15.52
N GLN A 739 28.31 -1.04 14.53
CA GLN A 739 28.36 0.32 13.96
C GLN A 739 27.56 1.29 14.83
N THR A 740 27.96 1.40 16.10
CA THR A 740 27.44 2.36 17.06
C THR A 740 28.54 3.31 17.49
N THR A 741 28.19 4.56 17.81
CA THR A 741 29.15 5.56 18.27
C THR A 741 29.82 5.14 19.58
N ILE A 742 29.15 4.37 20.44
CA ILE A 742 29.80 3.82 21.64
C ILE A 742 30.98 2.91 21.30
N CYS A 743 30.91 2.10 20.24
CA CYS A 743 32.03 1.25 19.78
C CYS A 743 33.18 2.07 19.17
N VAL A 744 32.89 3.26 18.62
CA VAL A 744 33.93 4.18 18.13
C VAL A 744 34.80 4.66 19.29
N TYR A 745 34.18 5.08 20.40
CA TYR A 745 34.89 5.75 21.49
C TYR A 745 35.22 4.83 22.68
N GLN A 746 34.54 3.70 22.82
CA GLN A 746 34.69 2.72 23.91
C GLN A 746 34.55 1.28 23.37
N PRO A 747 35.57 0.73 22.70
CA PRO A 747 35.54 -0.64 22.17
C PRO A 747 35.28 -1.68 23.28
N GLY A 748 34.48 -2.71 22.99
CA GLY A 748 34.14 -3.80 23.91
C GLY A 748 32.95 -3.52 24.84
N GLU A 749 32.23 -2.42 24.62
CA GLU A 749 31.05 -2.05 25.41
C GLU A 749 29.76 -2.71 24.94
N LEU A 750 29.77 -3.57 23.92
CA LEU A 750 28.55 -4.29 23.52
C LEU A 750 28.18 -5.43 24.47
N VAL A 751 29.15 -6.03 25.17
CA VAL A 751 28.93 -7.19 26.06
C VAL A 751 29.03 -6.81 27.55
N PRO A 752 28.21 -7.42 28.44
CA PRO A 752 27.25 -8.48 28.14
C PRO A 752 26.01 -8.01 27.37
N CYS A 753 25.56 -8.80 26.40
CA CYS A 753 24.34 -8.57 25.61
C CYS A 753 23.46 -9.82 25.56
N CYS A 754 22.19 -9.65 25.19
CA CYS A 754 21.21 -10.72 25.13
C CYS A 754 20.41 -10.66 23.82
N ILE A 755 20.13 -11.81 23.20
CA ILE A 755 19.12 -11.96 22.15
C ILE A 755 18.05 -12.97 22.55
N LEU A 756 16.82 -12.77 22.06
CA LEU A 756 15.66 -13.61 22.42
C LEU A 756 14.76 -13.87 21.21
N SER A 757 14.31 -15.12 21.03
CA SER A 757 13.59 -15.60 19.83
C SER A 757 12.10 -15.23 19.77
N GLY A 758 11.51 -14.84 20.90
CA GLY A 758 10.06 -14.68 21.09
C GLY A 758 9.32 -15.98 21.34
N SER A 759 9.89 -17.12 20.94
CA SER A 759 9.41 -18.47 21.25
C SER A 759 9.99 -19.06 22.56
N GLY A 760 10.80 -18.28 23.28
CA GLY A 760 11.35 -18.63 24.60
C GLY A 760 12.84 -19.02 24.63
N SER A 761 13.54 -19.00 23.50
CA SER A 761 14.99 -19.22 23.46
C SER A 761 15.74 -17.93 23.74
N THR A 762 16.69 -17.98 24.68
CA THR A 762 17.49 -16.82 25.12
C THR A 762 18.97 -17.14 25.02
N ILE A 763 19.75 -16.22 24.46
CA ILE A 763 21.22 -16.31 24.41
C ILE A 763 21.81 -15.04 25.02
N ILE A 764 22.62 -15.22 26.07
CA ILE A 764 23.41 -14.15 26.68
C ILE A 764 24.87 -14.35 26.33
N MET A 765 25.48 -13.33 25.71
CA MET A 765 26.91 -13.29 25.43
C MET A 765 27.60 -12.40 26.46
N ASN A 766 28.34 -13.03 27.38
CA ASN A 766 29.04 -12.30 28.45
C ASN A 766 30.34 -11.63 27.99
N LYS A 767 31.07 -12.26 27.07
CA LYS A 767 32.38 -11.81 26.60
C LYS A 767 32.58 -12.16 25.14
N CYS A 768 33.31 -11.32 24.42
CA CYS A 768 33.75 -11.54 23.05
C CYS A 768 35.10 -10.85 22.82
N ALA A 769 35.85 -11.27 21.80
CA ALA A 769 37.16 -10.70 21.49
C ALA A 769 37.09 -9.33 20.79
N SER A 770 36.00 -9.03 20.06
CA SER A 770 35.76 -7.74 19.41
C SER A 770 34.27 -7.51 19.17
N ASP A 771 33.88 -6.24 19.03
CA ASP A 771 32.49 -5.85 18.78
C ASP A 771 31.96 -6.39 17.42
N GLU A 772 32.80 -6.44 16.39
CA GLU A 772 32.47 -7.07 15.10
C GLU A 772 32.11 -8.56 15.25
N LEU A 773 32.82 -9.28 16.11
CA LEU A 773 32.55 -10.70 16.37
C LEU A 773 31.27 -10.89 17.19
N VAL A 774 30.91 -9.92 18.05
CA VAL A 774 29.60 -9.91 18.75
C VAL A 774 28.48 -9.92 17.71
N ASP A 775 28.44 -8.93 16.82
CA ASP A 775 27.40 -8.83 15.78
C ASP A 775 27.35 -10.09 14.90
N ARG A 776 28.50 -10.57 14.41
CA ARG A 776 28.57 -11.77 13.56
C ARG A 776 28.02 -13.02 14.25
N ALA A 777 28.36 -13.24 15.52
CA ALA A 777 27.93 -14.42 16.27
C ALA A 777 26.44 -14.34 16.65
N LEU A 778 25.95 -13.17 17.04
CA LEU A 778 24.53 -12.95 17.29
C LEU A 778 23.71 -13.15 16.00
N ARG A 779 24.17 -12.63 14.86
CA ARG A 779 23.48 -12.82 13.56
C ARG A 779 23.43 -14.27 13.13
N ALA A 780 24.50 -15.03 13.33
CA ALA A 780 24.49 -16.47 13.07
C ALA A 780 23.44 -17.18 13.96
N SER A 781 23.34 -16.80 15.23
CA SER A 781 22.35 -17.36 16.15
C SER A 781 20.91 -16.96 15.79
N CYS A 782 20.71 -15.71 15.36
CA CYS A 782 19.41 -15.21 14.91
C CYS A 782 18.83 -16.02 13.75
N ALA A 783 19.66 -16.46 12.81
CA ALA A 783 19.21 -17.33 11.71
C ALA A 783 18.58 -18.63 12.23
N GLU A 784 19.19 -19.27 13.23
CA GLU A 784 18.65 -20.48 13.87
C GLU A 784 17.42 -20.21 14.76
N MET A 785 17.23 -18.95 15.18
CA MET A 785 16.11 -18.51 16.03
C MET A 785 14.91 -17.98 15.23
N GLY A 786 14.81 -18.36 13.95
CA GLY A 786 13.71 -17.95 13.05
C GLY A 786 13.95 -16.61 12.37
N SER A 787 15.22 -16.20 12.23
CA SER A 787 15.69 -15.02 11.48
C SER A 787 15.15 -13.67 11.94
N SER A 788 14.65 -13.58 13.17
CA SER A 788 14.33 -12.31 13.86
C SER A 788 14.33 -12.51 15.37
N VAL A 789 15.00 -11.61 16.10
CA VAL A 789 15.16 -11.66 17.56
C VAL A 789 15.10 -10.25 18.16
N GLY A 790 14.64 -10.16 19.40
CA GLY A 790 14.88 -8.97 20.24
C GLY A 790 16.32 -8.96 20.74
N LEU A 791 16.91 -7.77 20.90
CA LEU A 791 18.29 -7.56 21.31
C LEU A 791 18.34 -6.54 22.46
N ALA A 792 19.01 -6.91 23.55
CA ALA A 792 19.40 -6.00 24.61
C ALA A 792 20.92 -5.90 24.65
N ALA A 793 21.44 -4.68 24.65
CA ALA A 793 22.85 -4.40 24.75
C ALA A 793 23.26 -4.18 26.21
N ARG A 794 24.57 -4.13 26.46
CA ARG A 794 25.11 -3.76 27.77
C ARG A 794 24.53 -2.41 28.23
N PRO A 795 23.94 -2.31 29.44
CA PRO A 795 23.45 -1.03 29.93
C PRO A 795 24.59 -0.01 30.04
N THR A 796 24.29 1.24 29.72
CA THR A 796 25.24 2.34 29.74
C THR A 796 24.98 3.28 30.92
N THR A 797 25.80 4.32 31.01
CA THR A 797 25.66 5.43 31.96
C THR A 797 25.23 6.71 31.26
N GLY A 798 24.51 7.60 31.94
CA GLY A 798 24.19 8.94 31.41
C GLY A 798 25.41 9.74 30.94
N ASP A 799 26.55 9.61 31.62
CA ASP A 799 27.80 10.25 31.22
C ASP A 799 28.33 9.78 29.85
N LYS A 800 28.36 8.47 29.62
CA LYS A 800 28.71 7.88 28.31
C LYS A 800 27.72 8.30 27.22
N MET A 801 26.42 8.33 27.52
CA MET A 801 25.38 8.78 26.59
C MET A 801 25.61 10.24 26.17
N LEU A 802 25.83 11.16 27.11
CA LEU A 802 26.07 12.57 26.76
C LEU A 802 27.33 12.77 25.90
N ARG A 803 28.40 12.04 26.19
CA ARG A 803 29.65 12.15 25.43
C ARG A 803 29.55 11.52 24.05
N PHE A 804 28.95 10.33 23.94
CA PHE A 804 29.10 9.48 22.77
C PHE A 804 27.79 9.18 22.03
N GLY A 805 26.61 9.45 22.60
CA GLY A 805 25.32 9.27 21.93
C GLY A 805 25.00 10.43 20.99
N VAL A 806 24.27 10.18 19.90
CA VAL A 806 23.71 11.24 19.06
C VAL A 806 22.45 11.75 19.74
N LEU A 807 22.40 13.05 20.06
CA LEU A 807 21.38 13.64 20.92
C LEU A 807 20.23 14.26 20.10
N ASN A 808 19.06 14.37 20.71
CA ASN A 808 17.84 15.00 20.18
C ASN A 808 17.30 14.38 18.88
N THR A 809 17.54 13.08 18.69
CA THR A 809 17.19 12.38 17.45
C THR A 809 15.71 12.06 17.33
N MET A 810 15.00 11.79 18.43
CA MET A 810 13.54 11.70 18.45
C MET A 810 12.89 13.05 18.22
N SER A 811 13.44 14.14 18.78
CA SER A 811 12.99 15.49 18.47
C SER A 811 13.11 15.80 16.98
N LEU A 812 14.22 15.43 16.34
CA LEU A 812 14.40 15.60 14.90
C LEU A 812 13.39 14.75 14.10
N ALA A 813 13.22 13.48 14.46
CA ALA A 813 12.24 12.61 13.81
C ALA A 813 10.83 13.19 13.89
N TRP A 814 10.40 13.65 15.07
CA TRP A 814 9.09 14.28 15.23
C TRP A 814 8.90 15.53 14.37
N ARG A 815 9.93 16.38 14.25
CA ARG A 815 9.89 17.58 13.39
C ARG A 815 9.75 17.23 11.92
N ILE A 816 10.51 16.25 11.45
CA ILE A 816 10.44 15.75 10.07
C ILE A 816 9.05 15.15 9.78
N GLY A 817 8.51 14.32 10.68
CA GLY A 817 7.16 13.79 10.52
C GLY A 817 6.08 14.86 10.54
N ARG A 818 6.21 15.85 11.43
CA ARG A 818 5.32 17.03 11.45
C ARG A 818 5.40 17.81 10.14
N CYS A 819 6.59 17.97 9.57
CA CYS A 819 6.80 18.59 8.27
C CYS A 819 6.00 17.87 7.16
N ILE A 820 6.06 16.54 7.10
CA ILE A 820 5.26 15.74 6.16
C ILE A 820 3.77 15.95 6.38
N ALA A 821 3.31 15.89 7.64
CA ALA A 821 1.91 16.11 7.98
C ALA A 821 1.43 17.52 7.60
N ARG A 822 2.26 18.55 7.81
CA ARG A 822 1.96 19.94 7.41
C ARG A 822 1.85 20.05 5.90
N ALA A 823 2.82 19.51 5.17
CA ALA A 823 2.85 19.56 3.71
C ALA A 823 1.62 18.87 3.09
N ASN A 824 1.18 17.75 3.67
CA ASN A 824 -0.09 17.10 3.28
C ASN A 824 -1.31 17.98 3.59
N ALA A 825 -1.39 18.55 4.80
CA ALA A 825 -2.52 19.40 5.19
C ALA A 825 -2.61 20.71 4.37
N SER A 826 -1.48 21.27 3.94
CA SER A 826 -1.42 22.50 3.13
C SER A 826 -1.29 22.27 1.62
N ASN A 827 -1.34 21.02 1.13
CA ASN A 827 -1.11 20.66 -0.27
C ASN A 827 0.23 21.20 -0.83
N THR A 828 1.29 21.24 -0.01
CA THR A 828 2.64 21.70 -0.39
C THR A 828 3.64 20.55 -0.45
N ILE A 829 3.19 19.33 -0.76
CA ILE A 829 4.03 18.13 -0.72
C ILE A 829 5.25 18.21 -1.65
N SER A 830 5.14 18.97 -2.74
CA SER A 830 6.24 19.24 -3.68
C SER A 830 7.45 19.95 -3.06
N THR A 831 7.27 20.66 -1.94
CA THR A 831 8.33 21.39 -1.22
C THR A 831 8.70 20.75 0.12
N VAL A 832 8.21 19.54 0.41
CA VAL A 832 8.43 18.91 1.72
C VAL A 832 9.92 18.68 2.01
N ALA A 833 10.73 18.40 0.99
CA ALA A 833 12.17 18.21 1.15
C ALA A 833 12.88 19.51 1.56
N GLU A 834 12.49 20.65 0.98
CA GLU A 834 12.96 21.97 1.38
C GLU A 834 12.56 22.30 2.82
N GLN A 835 11.31 22.02 3.20
CA GLN A 835 10.85 22.23 4.58
C GLN A 835 11.61 21.34 5.58
N MET A 836 11.95 20.10 5.20
CA MET A 836 12.80 19.23 6.02
C MET A 836 14.22 19.78 6.18
N ILE A 837 14.76 20.49 5.17
CA ILE A 837 16.09 21.11 5.26
C ILE A 837 16.13 22.12 6.41
N ASP A 838 15.06 22.90 6.61
CA ASP A 838 14.98 23.86 7.72
C ASP A 838 15.02 23.14 9.09
N GLU A 839 14.32 22.01 9.22
CA GLU A 839 14.26 21.24 10.48
C GLU A 839 15.57 20.53 10.83
N VAL A 840 16.42 20.21 9.84
CA VAL A 840 17.73 19.56 10.07
C VAL A 840 18.89 20.55 10.30
N GLY A 841 18.61 21.85 10.37
CA GLY A 841 19.62 22.90 10.60
C GLY A 841 19.85 23.85 9.41
N GLY A 842 19.02 23.77 8.37
CA GLY A 842 19.07 24.63 7.20
C GLY A 842 20.01 24.13 6.09
N PRO A 843 20.25 24.96 5.04
CA PRO A 843 20.96 24.55 3.81
C PRO A 843 22.43 24.17 3.99
N GLU A 844 23.03 24.55 5.13
CA GLU A 844 24.38 24.10 5.50
C GLU A 844 24.40 22.66 6.03
N SER A 845 23.27 22.16 6.55
CA SER A 845 23.13 20.83 7.15
C SER A 845 22.39 19.84 6.26
N GLY A 846 21.40 20.30 5.48
CA GLY A 846 20.60 19.48 4.57
C GLY A 846 20.64 19.98 3.13
N LYS A 847 20.60 19.05 2.15
CA LYS A 847 20.63 19.37 0.72
C LYS A 847 19.77 18.41 -0.09
N ILE A 848 19.06 18.94 -1.09
CA ILE A 848 18.47 18.10 -2.14
C ILE A 848 19.61 17.61 -3.03
N LEU A 849 19.86 16.30 -3.05
CA LEU A 849 20.92 15.72 -3.86
C LEU A 849 20.49 15.59 -5.32
N PHE A 850 19.26 15.15 -5.54
CA PHE A 850 18.72 14.85 -6.87
C PHE A 850 17.20 14.74 -6.84
N ARG A 851 16.54 15.04 -7.97
CA ARG A 851 15.11 14.80 -8.21
C ARG A 851 14.95 14.01 -9.49
N GLY A 852 14.16 12.96 -9.47
CA GLY A 852 13.98 12.15 -10.66
C GLY A 852 13.12 10.93 -10.44
N LYS A 853 13.29 9.97 -11.33
CA LYS A 853 12.48 8.78 -11.41
C LYS A 853 13.33 7.53 -11.28
N ILE A 854 12.91 6.56 -10.46
CA ILE A 854 13.57 5.26 -10.41
C ILE A 854 13.36 4.53 -11.75
N VAL A 855 14.45 4.26 -12.48
CA VAL A 855 14.45 3.58 -13.78
C VAL A 855 15.14 2.21 -13.74
N ALA A 856 15.79 1.85 -12.65
CA ALA A 856 16.28 0.50 -12.42
C ALA A 856 16.38 0.22 -10.93
N VAL A 857 16.12 -1.03 -10.55
CA VAL A 857 16.31 -1.55 -9.19
C VAL A 857 16.97 -2.92 -9.30
N GLU A 858 18.21 -3.02 -8.86
CA GLU A 858 18.93 -4.28 -8.74
C GLU A 858 18.93 -4.74 -7.28
N ARG A 859 18.66 -6.03 -7.04
CA ARG A 859 18.66 -6.62 -5.69
C ARG A 859 19.29 -8.00 -5.70
N ARG A 860 20.13 -8.25 -4.70
CA ARG A 860 20.71 -9.55 -4.39
C ARG A 860 20.88 -9.69 -2.88
N LEU A 861 20.97 -10.93 -2.43
CA LEU A 861 21.09 -11.24 -1.01
C LEU A 861 22.45 -11.85 -0.69
N PHE A 862 23.09 -11.35 0.38
CA PHE A 862 24.39 -11.84 0.79
C PHE A 862 24.57 -11.69 2.31
N LYS A 863 24.88 -12.80 3.00
CA LYS A 863 25.12 -12.85 4.45
C LYS A 863 24.08 -12.12 5.30
N GLY A 864 22.79 -12.33 4.99
CA GLY A 864 21.67 -11.71 5.70
C GLY A 864 21.30 -10.32 5.22
N HIS A 865 22.17 -9.58 4.53
CA HIS A 865 21.84 -8.23 4.08
C HIS A 865 21.31 -8.22 2.63
N SER A 866 20.42 -7.27 2.36
CA SER A 866 19.98 -6.94 1.01
C SER A 866 20.95 -5.97 0.37
N TYR A 867 21.65 -6.45 -0.65
CA TYR A 867 22.54 -5.64 -1.47
C TYR A 867 21.85 -5.26 -2.77
N GLY A 868 22.14 -4.09 -3.29
CA GLY A 868 21.58 -3.68 -4.57
C GLY A 868 21.95 -2.27 -4.95
N GLU A 869 21.36 -1.80 -6.04
CA GLU A 869 21.52 -0.44 -6.54
C GLU A 869 20.20 0.03 -7.13
N ILE A 870 19.80 1.26 -6.81
CA ILE A 870 18.77 1.97 -7.56
C ILE A 870 19.43 2.96 -8.51
N THR A 871 18.87 3.08 -9.72
CA THR A 871 19.23 4.12 -10.68
C THR A 871 18.06 5.08 -10.84
N ILE A 872 18.31 6.37 -10.62
CA ILE A 872 17.33 7.45 -10.70
C ILE A 872 17.69 8.35 -11.87
N GLN A 873 16.81 8.48 -12.86
CA GLN A 873 16.98 9.35 -14.02
C GLN A 873 16.33 10.71 -13.77
N GLN A 874 16.99 11.81 -14.12
CA GLN A 874 16.36 13.14 -14.01
C GLN A 874 15.18 13.28 -14.99
N VAL A 875 14.09 13.91 -14.54
CA VAL A 875 12.95 14.30 -15.38
C VAL A 875 13.19 15.70 -15.99
N LEU A 876 12.69 15.94 -17.22
CA LEU A 876 13.00 17.12 -18.02
C LEU A 876 12.45 18.43 -17.40
N LYS A 877 13.19 19.52 -17.64
CA LYS A 877 13.11 20.88 -17.05
C LYS A 877 11.75 21.60 -16.93
N LYS A 878 10.63 21.14 -17.52
CA LYS A 878 9.39 21.94 -17.55
C LYS A 878 8.53 21.90 -16.27
N GLU A 879 8.72 20.87 -15.41
CA GLU A 879 7.76 20.56 -14.34
C GLU A 879 8.17 21.01 -12.92
N VAL A 880 9.44 21.32 -12.66
CA VAL A 880 9.92 21.64 -11.30
C VAL A 880 10.32 23.11 -11.15
N GLU A 881 10.85 23.73 -12.22
CA GLU A 881 11.36 25.11 -12.15
C GLU A 881 10.26 26.18 -12.26
N SER A 882 9.10 25.88 -12.86
CA SER A 882 8.07 26.89 -13.19
C SER A 882 7.03 27.17 -12.09
N SER A 883 6.98 26.37 -11.02
CA SER A 883 6.01 26.57 -9.92
C SER A 883 6.65 26.66 -8.53
N VAL A 884 7.79 26.01 -8.28
CA VAL A 884 8.31 25.86 -6.92
C VAL A 884 9.29 26.96 -6.52
N ALA A 885 10.17 27.37 -7.43
CA ALA A 885 11.18 28.38 -7.15
C ALA A 885 10.62 29.81 -7.15
N ASP A 886 9.55 30.09 -7.90
CA ASP A 886 9.00 31.45 -8.06
C ASP A 886 8.11 31.89 -6.89
N GLU A 887 7.62 30.95 -6.07
CA GLU A 887 6.76 31.22 -4.90
C GLU A 887 7.53 31.32 -3.56
N LEU A 888 8.84 31.00 -3.54
CA LEU A 888 9.64 30.91 -2.31
C LEU A 888 10.52 32.17 -2.10
N PRO A 889 10.54 32.77 -0.89
CA PRO A 889 11.38 33.92 -0.59
C PRO A 889 12.88 33.54 -0.48
N GLY A 890 13.74 34.33 -1.11
CA GLY A 890 15.18 34.45 -0.83
C GLY A 890 15.98 33.15 -0.64
N GLU A 891 16.33 32.84 0.62
CA GLU A 891 17.20 31.72 1.00
C GLU A 891 16.58 30.33 0.73
N ALA A 892 15.25 30.20 0.85
CA ALA A 892 14.53 28.96 0.50
C ALA A 892 14.72 28.60 -0.99
N ARG A 893 14.81 29.62 -1.86
CA ARG A 893 15.06 29.48 -3.31
C ARG A 893 16.47 28.99 -3.65
N ARG A 894 17.45 29.17 -2.75
CA ARG A 894 18.81 28.61 -2.91
C ARG A 894 18.90 27.17 -2.41
N SER A 895 18.11 26.81 -1.40
CA SER A 895 18.05 25.45 -0.83
C SER A 895 17.33 24.43 -1.72
N SER A 896 16.49 24.90 -2.64
CA SER A 896 15.68 24.07 -3.55
C SER A 896 16.44 23.56 -4.78
N ILE A 897 17.64 24.08 -5.06
CA ILE A 897 18.44 23.68 -6.23
C ILE A 897 19.16 22.36 -5.92
N PRO A 898 18.88 21.27 -6.66
CA PRO A 898 19.56 20.01 -6.44
C PRO A 898 21.09 20.13 -6.62
N VAL A 899 21.85 19.45 -5.77
CA VAL A 899 23.33 19.40 -5.82
C VAL A 899 23.82 18.91 -7.20
N ALA A 900 23.08 17.98 -7.80
CA ALA A 900 23.33 17.49 -9.15
C ALA A 900 22.08 17.59 -10.02
N THR A 901 22.28 17.98 -11.28
CA THR A 901 21.27 18.01 -12.34
C THR A 901 21.84 17.40 -13.62
N GLY A 902 20.97 16.98 -14.53
CA GLY A 902 21.28 16.15 -15.70
C GLY A 902 21.51 14.68 -15.35
N GLY A 903 21.47 13.79 -16.34
CA GLY A 903 21.94 12.41 -16.21
C GLY A 903 21.20 11.56 -15.17
N VAL A 904 21.94 10.68 -14.50
CA VAL A 904 21.41 9.71 -13.53
C VAL A 904 22.12 9.80 -12.18
N LEU A 905 21.40 9.44 -11.12
CA LEU A 905 21.95 9.18 -9.79
C LEU A 905 21.87 7.68 -9.48
N LYS A 906 23.01 7.10 -9.10
CA LYS A 906 23.11 5.71 -8.63
C LYS A 906 23.30 5.68 -7.13
N ILE A 907 22.47 4.88 -6.45
CA ILE A 907 22.53 4.69 -4.99
C ILE A 907 22.59 3.19 -4.70
N PRO A 908 23.76 2.64 -4.33
CA PRO A 908 23.81 1.30 -3.78
C PRO A 908 23.37 1.27 -2.33
N PHE A 909 22.86 0.11 -1.93
CA PHE A 909 22.40 -0.15 -0.56
C PHE A 909 22.90 -1.50 -0.04
N LYS A 910 23.04 -1.58 1.29
CA LYS A 910 23.21 -2.81 2.09
C LYS A 910 22.24 -2.69 3.26
N ASN A 911 20.97 -3.06 3.06
CA ASN A 911 19.80 -2.64 3.87
C ASN A 911 19.58 -1.11 3.92
N GLU A 912 20.65 -0.31 4.05
CA GLU A 912 20.62 1.16 4.06
C GLU A 912 21.38 1.73 2.84
N ASN A 913 21.03 2.95 2.42
CA ASN A 913 21.70 3.70 1.35
C ASN A 913 23.13 4.10 1.74
N ILE A 914 24.09 3.84 0.85
CA ILE A 914 25.53 3.95 1.14
C ILE A 914 26.16 5.21 0.55
N TYR A 915 25.98 5.44 -0.76
CA TYR A 915 26.45 6.66 -1.42
C TYR A 915 25.48 7.09 -2.51
N ALA A 916 25.61 8.33 -2.95
CA ALA A 916 24.91 8.88 -4.10
C ALA A 916 25.96 9.29 -5.14
N LYS A 917 26.03 8.56 -6.26
CA LYS A 917 26.94 8.83 -7.37
C LYS A 917 26.16 9.38 -8.55
N HIS A 918 26.41 10.63 -8.89
CA HIS A 918 25.86 11.28 -10.07
C HIS A 918 26.71 10.95 -11.30
N ILE A 919 26.05 10.65 -12.41
CA ILE A 919 26.65 10.51 -13.74
C ILE A 919 25.94 11.50 -14.65
N SER A 920 26.65 12.54 -15.10
CA SER A 920 26.06 13.57 -15.96
C SER A 920 25.69 13.03 -17.34
N ASN A 921 24.94 13.81 -18.13
CA ASN A 921 24.64 13.46 -19.54
C ASN A 921 25.91 13.30 -20.40
N GLU A 922 27.03 13.90 -19.98
CA GLU A 922 28.34 13.81 -20.63
C GLU A 922 29.17 12.62 -20.12
N GLY A 923 28.62 11.82 -19.19
CA GLY A 923 29.28 10.66 -18.60
C GLY A 923 30.25 10.99 -17.45
N VAL A 924 30.25 12.22 -16.93
CA VAL A 924 31.12 12.61 -15.80
C VAL A 924 30.56 12.06 -14.49
N GLU A 925 31.37 11.26 -13.79
CA GLU A 925 30.97 10.68 -12.50
C GLU A 925 31.42 11.54 -11.31
N LYS A 926 30.51 11.75 -10.34
CA LYS A 926 30.80 12.47 -9.08
C LYS A 926 30.01 11.89 -7.91
N TYR A 927 30.69 11.61 -6.81
CA TYR A 927 30.01 11.32 -5.54
C TYR A 927 29.48 12.63 -4.94
N VAL A 928 28.15 12.71 -4.77
CA VAL A 928 27.48 13.90 -4.22
C VAL A 928 27.15 13.77 -2.73
N ALA A 929 27.06 12.53 -2.24
CA ALA A 929 26.97 12.21 -0.81
C ALA A 929 27.49 10.79 -0.56
N THR A 930 28.01 10.55 0.65
CA THR A 930 28.48 9.24 1.11
C THR A 930 28.22 9.10 2.60
N VAL A 931 27.97 7.89 3.08
CA VAL A 931 28.03 7.56 4.52
C VAL A 931 29.31 8.13 5.17
N PRO A 932 29.28 8.59 6.43
CA PRO A 932 28.18 8.53 7.39
C PRO A 932 26.99 9.50 7.17
N ASP A 933 27.07 10.44 6.23
CA ASP A 933 25.94 11.35 5.94
C ASP A 933 24.70 10.56 5.49
N LEU A 934 23.52 11.04 5.90
CA LEU A 934 22.25 10.38 5.65
C LEU A 934 21.84 10.61 4.20
N ILE A 935 21.38 9.55 3.54
CA ILE A 935 20.89 9.58 2.15
C ILE A 935 19.48 9.02 2.19
N CYS A 936 18.51 9.93 2.17
CA CYS A 936 17.09 9.64 2.31
C CYS A 936 16.44 9.70 0.92
N VAL A 937 15.68 8.67 0.56
CA VAL A 937 14.93 8.63 -0.71
C VAL A 937 13.47 8.79 -0.36
N LEU A 938 12.89 9.92 -0.77
CA LEU A 938 11.50 10.28 -0.49
C LEU A 938 10.66 10.05 -1.74
N ASP A 939 9.47 9.47 -1.58
CA ASP A 939 8.44 9.50 -2.60
C ASP A 939 7.96 10.96 -2.77
N THR A 940 8.02 11.45 -4.00
CA THR A 940 7.68 12.85 -4.32
C THR A 940 6.18 13.12 -4.17
N GLN A 941 5.34 12.09 -4.25
CA GLN A 941 3.89 12.25 -4.17
C GLN A 941 3.41 12.33 -2.72
N SER A 942 3.93 11.48 -1.84
CA SER A 942 3.52 11.44 -0.43
C SER A 942 4.45 12.17 0.53
N GLY A 943 5.65 12.55 0.09
CA GLY A 943 6.72 13.10 0.94
C GLY A 943 7.32 12.09 1.93
N LYS A 944 6.83 10.85 1.95
CA LYS A 944 7.27 9.79 2.86
C LYS A 944 8.54 9.12 2.35
N ALA A 945 9.31 8.55 3.27
CA ALA A 945 10.50 7.79 2.93
C ALA A 945 10.15 6.46 2.26
N LEU A 946 11.04 5.98 1.40
CA LEU A 946 10.98 4.65 0.79
C LEU A 946 12.07 3.74 1.40
N GLY A 947 11.64 2.60 1.93
CA GLY A 947 12.54 1.53 2.36
C GLY A 947 13.04 0.69 1.19
N VAL A 948 14.10 -0.09 1.44
CA VAL A 948 14.64 -1.02 0.41
C VAL A 948 13.56 -1.95 -0.18
N PRO A 949 12.60 -2.51 0.59
CA PRO A 949 11.53 -3.32 0.02
C PRO A 949 10.55 -2.56 -0.88
N GLU A 950 10.51 -1.23 -0.81
CA GLU A 950 9.54 -0.36 -1.49
C GLU A 950 10.09 0.26 -2.78
N PHE A 951 11.41 0.23 -3.03
CA PHE A 951 11.96 0.71 -4.30
C PHE A 951 11.34 -0.05 -5.49
N ARG A 952 10.73 0.66 -6.42
CA ARG A 952 10.13 0.08 -7.62
C ARG A 952 10.47 0.95 -8.83
N TYR A 953 10.59 0.31 -9.98
CA TYR A 953 10.65 1.04 -11.24
C TYR A 953 9.42 1.94 -11.37
N GLY A 954 9.61 3.18 -11.81
CA GLY A 954 8.50 4.08 -12.08
C GLY A 954 8.16 5.05 -10.95
N VAL A 955 8.72 4.87 -9.75
CA VAL A 955 8.43 5.77 -8.61
C VAL A 955 9.19 7.09 -8.77
N MET A 956 8.47 8.20 -8.54
CA MET A 956 9.04 9.55 -8.55
C MET A 956 9.65 9.85 -7.19
N VAL A 957 10.93 10.24 -7.15
CA VAL A 957 11.68 10.39 -5.91
C VAL A 957 12.45 11.70 -5.82
N THR A 958 12.52 12.21 -4.60
CA THR A 958 13.43 13.28 -4.18
C THR A 958 14.46 12.69 -3.24
N VAL A 959 15.75 12.87 -3.55
CA VAL A 959 16.85 12.37 -2.72
C VAL A 959 17.35 13.50 -1.84
N LEU A 960 17.15 13.35 -0.53
CA LEU A 960 17.59 14.30 0.50
C LEU A 960 18.88 13.79 1.16
N GLY A 961 19.89 14.66 1.24
CA GLY A 961 21.10 14.42 2.00
C GLY A 961 21.10 15.23 3.30
N ILE A 962 21.51 14.62 4.42
CA ILE A 962 21.61 15.29 5.73
C ILE A 962 22.99 15.01 6.32
N ALA A 963 23.69 16.05 6.79
CA ALA A 963 24.99 15.93 7.43
C ALA A 963 24.91 15.06 8.70
N CYS A 964 25.84 14.12 8.84
CA CYS A 964 25.89 13.24 10.01
C CYS A 964 26.38 13.97 11.28
N SER A 965 26.12 13.36 12.44
CA SER A 965 26.71 13.83 13.70
C SER A 965 28.24 13.83 13.64
N PRO A 966 28.93 14.82 14.24
CA PRO A 966 30.39 14.87 14.35
C PRO A 966 30.99 13.62 15.00
N ARG A 967 30.18 12.89 15.79
CA ARG A 967 30.53 11.60 16.38
C ARG A 967 30.88 10.51 15.35
N TRP A 968 30.48 10.71 14.09
CA TRP A 968 30.82 9.84 12.97
C TRP A 968 31.92 10.38 12.05
N SER A 969 32.21 11.69 12.09
CA SER A 969 33.11 12.35 11.13
C SER A 969 34.42 12.88 11.72
N ASP A 970 34.47 13.18 13.02
CA ASP A 970 35.57 13.96 13.60
C ASP A 970 36.85 13.14 13.88
N THR A 971 36.73 11.81 13.89
CA THR A 971 37.87 10.92 14.16
C THR A 971 38.05 9.90 13.05
N GLU A 972 39.30 9.51 12.80
CA GLU A 972 39.63 8.45 11.84
C GLU A 972 38.91 7.14 12.20
N ARG A 973 38.88 6.79 13.50
CA ARG A 973 38.16 5.61 13.99
C ARG A 973 36.67 5.66 13.68
N ALA A 974 36.04 6.83 13.77
CA ALA A 974 34.64 6.98 13.41
C ALA A 974 34.39 6.68 11.93
N LEU A 975 35.28 7.15 11.04
CA LEU A 975 35.21 6.88 9.60
C LEU A 975 35.57 5.43 9.24
N GLU A 976 36.45 4.78 10.00
CA GLU A 976 36.74 3.34 9.86
C GLU A 976 35.49 2.47 10.11
N ILE A 977 34.66 2.85 11.08
CA ILE A 977 33.46 2.10 11.48
C ILE A 977 32.22 2.52 10.68
N GLY A 978 32.02 3.82 10.49
CA GLY A 978 30.78 4.40 9.93
C GLY A 978 30.91 4.97 8.52
N GLY A 979 32.12 5.10 7.97
CA GLY A 979 32.39 5.65 6.65
C GLY A 979 32.39 4.61 5.52
N PRO A 980 32.65 5.03 4.26
CA PRO A 980 32.45 4.19 3.07
C PRO A 980 33.28 2.89 3.08
N GLY A 981 34.48 2.94 3.67
CA GLY A 981 35.37 1.79 3.82
C GLY A 981 34.75 0.64 4.62
N ALA A 982 33.94 0.95 5.65
CA ALA A 982 33.23 -0.04 6.46
C ALA A 982 32.20 -0.86 5.66
N PHE A 983 31.71 -0.28 4.56
CA PHE A 983 30.75 -0.91 3.65
C PHE A 983 31.43 -1.62 2.47
N GLY A 984 32.77 -1.69 2.47
CA GLY A 984 33.56 -2.34 1.43
C GLY A 984 34.09 -1.39 0.35
N TYR A 985 33.85 -0.08 0.45
CA TYR A 985 34.27 0.92 -0.53
C TYR A 985 35.53 1.67 -0.06
N LYS A 986 36.65 0.95 0.02
CA LYS A 986 37.91 1.48 0.57
C LYS A 986 38.52 2.62 -0.24
N ASP A 987 38.22 2.67 -1.53
CA ASP A 987 38.75 3.70 -2.44
C ASP A 987 37.90 4.98 -2.46
N ILE A 988 36.76 5.00 -1.77
CA ILE A 988 35.90 6.18 -1.66
C ILE A 988 36.26 6.95 -0.40
N LYS A 989 36.80 8.16 -0.57
CA LYS A 989 37.07 9.07 0.55
C LYS A 989 35.78 9.79 0.97
N TYR A 990 35.51 9.81 2.27
CA TYR A 990 34.43 10.62 2.84
C TYR A 990 34.72 12.11 2.63
N VAL A 991 33.71 12.82 2.12
CA VAL A 991 33.68 14.29 2.04
C VAL A 991 32.38 14.73 2.70
N PRO A 992 32.43 15.54 3.77
CA PRO A 992 31.23 16.00 4.44
C PRO A 992 30.28 16.72 3.49
N LEU A 993 29.01 16.32 3.51
CA LEU A 993 27.94 16.97 2.76
C LEU A 993 27.74 18.42 3.23
N GLY A 994 27.90 18.65 4.53
CA GLY A 994 27.57 19.89 5.21
C GLY A 994 28.06 19.92 6.66
N LYS A 995 27.52 20.86 7.43
CA LYS A 995 27.81 21.02 8.85
C LYS A 995 26.61 20.54 9.67
N TYR A 996 26.85 19.65 10.62
CA TYR A 996 25.81 19.22 11.56
C TYR A 996 25.37 20.35 12.49
N VAL A 997 24.07 20.41 12.73
CA VAL A 997 23.44 21.24 13.75
C VAL A 997 22.71 20.30 14.71
N GLU A 998 22.95 20.46 16.01
CA GLU A 998 22.22 19.69 17.02
C GLU A 998 20.73 20.04 16.94
N PRO A 999 19.83 19.06 16.77
CA PRO A 999 18.41 19.33 16.67
C PRO A 999 17.87 20.01 17.92
N GLN A 1000 16.91 20.92 17.74
CA GLN A 1000 16.24 21.56 18.87
C GLN A 1000 15.36 20.55 19.61
N SER A 1001 15.62 20.36 20.91
CA SER A 1001 14.84 19.50 21.81
C SER A 1001 13.38 19.96 21.90
N VAL A 1002 12.44 19.07 21.56
CA VAL A 1002 11.00 19.25 21.74
C VAL A 1002 10.67 19.39 23.23
N VAL A 1003 11.33 18.61 24.09
CA VAL A 1003 11.14 18.70 25.55
C VAL A 1003 11.47 20.12 26.02
N THR A 1004 12.65 20.63 25.68
CA THR A 1004 13.11 21.95 26.11
C THR A 1004 12.32 23.10 25.47
N GLU A 1005 11.93 22.99 24.19
CA GLU A 1005 11.13 24.04 23.51
C GLU A 1005 9.73 24.18 24.11
N TYR A 1006 9.08 23.06 24.48
CA TYR A 1006 7.69 23.03 24.92
C TYR A 1006 7.52 22.90 26.44
N ALA A 1007 8.60 22.74 27.22
CA ALA A 1007 8.60 22.84 28.69
C ALA A 1007 8.22 24.27 29.14
N LYS A 1008 6.91 24.49 29.36
CA LYS A 1008 6.27 25.72 29.91
C LYS A 1008 6.96 27.06 29.57
N ARG A 1009 6.53 27.65 28.46
CA ARG A 1009 6.14 29.08 28.43
C ARG A 1009 4.71 29.24 28.92
#